data_AF-A0AAJ7SK88-F1
#
_entry.id   AF-A0AAJ7SK88-F1
#
_cell.length_a   1.000
_cell.length_b   1.000
_cell.length_c   1.000
_cell.angle_alpha   90.00
_cell.angle_beta   90.00
_cell.angle_gamma   90.00
#
_symmetry.space_group_name_H-M   'P 1'
#
loop_
_entity.id
_entity.type
_entity.pdbx_description
1 polymer ?
#
loop_
_entity_poly.entity_id
_entity_poly.type
_entity_poly.pdbx_seq_one_letter_code
_entity_poly.pdbx_strand_id
1 'polypeptide(L)'
;MKSSRVQAMSGEDEEECRSQADDELAQKLRDVGLDTVYWKQKLREVLLISNAQALLHLDQQDSRELDSHFRKEWEKRAFYKMLGIVAADGVVSAKKAVSLAPHIQIDNLLPSVVSERIHEPAQEICPSVSTHCLSDTDILQNASGGLALEGVYMSGKLEDALEKRGKLLTSPQTFRLVGLVGRSETKQHEFISFNDESMFRKTMEVMGFSNTVSEKGCVSSLSRKPALMQVKSMNLKEMQNTQTDHSYLSRTQFTYLPLASGNLHMAQLRLSEAALKELQIIENTLENTKEDFKSNVFSSMSCKFFHNFGSHANEGPLQFGGIFWRKASAKGFSLHQQDEIKLLLSELFEPNIGADCGSSTTTDTGTAMTTEPAPSDSGHYSPVLTDVIQMTVTTTGGNPDVHNLPQWESAIVVNNRTWSLIDRGIRFIPVWDIVLSNHKCDFKDVLKLASDLQKAYTILTKKEVHNYPEDELADINVKAQSIMEDAKQWKESDNDTHLEMLADLKQKLYECTKTNRSWIDTCLSHPALQEFMTRIVSAYKHSSCDETDWIKIKMRYLLEPNIYAVENFPKRSSITQWVYGSDTVRVLDAELNALGKTFTETKKQLKEAMDAPTSFETALNEAKVKGTNEITFSLNSLCRCFREMERMEEELLFISCAAASGFRTKERSFDRLLDYEDVNCLQHQVDAAHSEYSALKSQSALKAQAYVLLNGLTTGVQSNSRTPLEKEEHLTFMKSYLDANICTEVSNVVLVYDGGPIDWNRLEETLKSLVAGTLTITLAPSQTSKVESETEGMKTFMNLCKILGLQEYYPKKMHTKHMCVVKSEILKEAPITEEELVLHYLQKLMMFDSEARYVSVLGENENNETMQNENSNYEKIFNHDGIVSSQDWSTTETRSHVHPMDLQMAIFHCGDNFVRQYIYTKLSFCQFALPLLVPNPCSSEIEFPLWAFRQIKKSWKSRAASTETQQTNLCTIVNADTPLVSFIRFGESPASKSQMLNSLLGKQKNEVFFHRHCRGSSKNGLLMEGVTEIAWYCPGGRDDDVFNDCIAFTNLHGDAREHKKQVQFLLEISTVNVILMSDCDNNDEAKSILVDCLNSPKPLLCLWADKERILGGHYKTKVKIGVKNRN
;
A
#
# COMPACT_ATOMS: atom_id res chain seq x y z
N MET A 1 -19.54 36.33 52.56
CA MET A 1 -20.48 37.38 52.09
C MET A 1 -20.20 37.69 50.62
N LYS A 2 -21.22 38.10 49.87
CA LYS A 2 -21.32 38.06 48.39
C LYS A 2 -21.33 36.64 47.82
N SER A 3 -22.55 36.17 47.58
CA SER A 3 -22.88 34.98 46.80
C SER A 3 -22.86 35.33 45.31
N SER A 4 -22.21 34.49 44.51
CA SER A 4 -22.34 34.52 43.04
C SER A 4 -23.38 33.48 42.65
N ARG A 5 -24.55 33.93 42.20
CA ARG A 5 -25.60 33.06 41.62
C ARG A 5 -25.03 32.41 40.37
N VAL A 6 -25.04 31.07 40.29
CA VAL A 6 -24.97 30.37 39.01
C VAL A 6 -26.40 30.33 38.49
N GLN A 7 -26.66 31.01 37.37
CA GLN A 7 -27.93 30.83 36.65
C GLN A 7 -27.93 29.45 36.01
N ALA A 8 -29.03 28.72 36.16
CA ALA A 8 -29.33 27.62 35.25
C ALA A 8 -29.65 28.23 33.88
N MET A 9 -29.09 27.67 32.81
CA MET A 9 -29.44 28.04 31.45
C MET A 9 -30.93 27.72 31.20
N SER A 10 -31.60 28.64 30.55
CA SER A 10 -32.96 28.52 30.07
C SER A 10 -32.98 27.92 28.65
N GLY A 11 -34.15 27.50 28.16
CA GLY A 11 -34.28 26.96 26.80
C GLY A 11 -33.90 27.97 25.70
N GLU A 12 -33.92 29.27 26.00
CA GLU A 12 -33.44 30.33 25.10
C GLU A 12 -31.90 30.29 24.95
N ASP A 13 -31.16 29.94 26.02
CA ASP A 13 -29.69 29.82 25.99
C ASP A 13 -29.22 28.59 25.17
N GLU A 14 -30.03 27.52 25.05
CA GLU A 14 -29.71 26.39 24.17
C GLU A 14 -29.89 26.70 22.68
N GLU A 15 -30.85 27.56 22.34
CA GLU A 15 -31.07 28.03 20.97
C GLU A 15 -29.99 29.05 20.58
N GLU A 16 -29.60 29.94 21.50
CA GLU A 16 -28.45 30.85 21.34
C GLU A 16 -27.10 30.10 21.23
N CYS A 17 -26.91 28.99 21.95
CA CYS A 17 -25.70 28.17 21.83
C CYS A 17 -25.65 27.40 20.48
N ARG A 18 -26.81 26.98 19.95
CA ARG A 18 -26.93 26.43 18.59
C ARG A 18 -26.62 27.47 17.52
N SER A 19 -27.07 28.72 17.68
CA SER A 19 -26.73 29.80 16.76
C SER A 19 -25.23 30.13 16.80
N GLN A 20 -24.61 30.18 17.99
CA GLN A 20 -23.16 30.43 18.13
C GLN A 20 -22.28 29.40 17.41
N ALA A 21 -22.58 28.11 17.51
CA ALA A 21 -21.78 27.07 16.84
C ALA A 21 -21.91 27.14 15.31
N ASP A 22 -23.10 27.48 14.81
CA ASP A 22 -23.34 27.67 13.37
C ASP A 22 -22.73 29.00 12.87
N ASP A 23 -22.63 30.03 13.73
CA ASP A 23 -21.93 31.28 13.45
C ASP A 23 -20.40 31.13 13.42
N GLU A 24 -19.79 30.30 14.26
CA GLU A 24 -18.35 29.98 14.17
C GLU A 24 -18.00 29.30 12.83
N LEU A 25 -18.83 28.36 12.37
CA LEU A 25 -18.64 27.70 11.08
C LEU A 25 -18.84 28.69 9.92
N ALA A 26 -19.86 29.56 10.02
CA ALA A 26 -20.04 30.65 9.07
C ALA A 26 -18.82 31.58 9.05
N GLN A 27 -18.26 31.91 10.21
CA GLN A 27 -17.13 32.82 10.30
C GLN A 27 -15.89 32.25 9.64
N LYS A 28 -15.50 31.00 9.93
CA LYS A 28 -14.35 30.38 9.26
C LYS A 28 -14.49 30.33 7.74
N LEU A 29 -15.70 30.08 7.22
CA LEU A 29 -15.98 30.10 5.79
C LEU A 29 -15.89 31.53 5.21
N ARG A 30 -16.40 32.56 5.92
CA ARG A 30 -16.24 33.98 5.57
C ARG A 30 -14.78 34.42 5.53
N ASP A 31 -13.97 33.99 6.50
CA ASP A 31 -12.56 34.36 6.64
C ASP A 31 -11.69 33.91 5.45
N VAL A 32 -12.11 32.86 4.74
CA VAL A 32 -11.48 32.39 3.49
C VAL A 32 -12.26 32.76 2.22
N GLY A 33 -13.32 33.56 2.33
CA GLY A 33 -14.10 34.08 1.21
C GLY A 33 -15.05 33.07 0.55
N LEU A 34 -15.40 31.98 1.24
CA LEU A 34 -16.33 30.97 0.74
C LEU A 34 -17.79 31.34 1.03
N ASP A 35 -18.70 31.01 0.11
CA ASP A 35 -20.14 31.21 0.29
C ASP A 35 -20.66 30.37 1.47
N THR A 36 -21.06 31.05 2.55
CA THR A 36 -21.48 30.38 3.79
C THR A 36 -22.72 29.52 3.64
N VAL A 37 -23.67 29.87 2.75
CA VAL A 37 -24.94 29.14 2.63
C VAL A 37 -24.69 27.86 1.85
N TYR A 38 -24.02 27.97 0.70
CA TYR A 38 -23.66 26.82 -0.13
C TYR A 38 -22.70 25.87 0.58
N TRP A 39 -21.64 26.37 1.22
CA TRP A 39 -20.64 25.50 1.83
C TRP A 39 -21.08 24.88 3.15
N LYS A 40 -21.91 25.55 3.98
CA LYS A 40 -22.57 24.87 5.12
C LYS A 40 -23.44 23.71 4.65
N GLN A 41 -24.27 23.94 3.63
CA GLN A 41 -25.13 22.91 3.08
C GLN A 41 -24.30 21.75 2.50
N LYS A 42 -23.24 22.02 1.73
CA LYS A 42 -22.40 20.96 1.14
C LYS A 42 -21.54 20.21 2.15
N LEU A 43 -21.01 20.89 3.17
CA LEU A 43 -20.31 20.22 4.28
C LEU A 43 -21.24 19.28 5.05
N ARG A 44 -22.52 19.67 5.24
CA ARG A 44 -23.54 18.83 5.87
C ARG A 44 -24.01 17.69 4.96
N GLU A 45 -24.20 17.92 3.66
CA GLU A 45 -24.68 16.90 2.72
C GLU A 45 -23.63 15.84 2.37
N VAL A 46 -22.36 16.24 2.22
CA VAL A 46 -21.30 15.34 1.72
C VAL A 46 -20.50 14.72 2.87
N LEU A 47 -20.12 15.54 3.86
CA LEU A 47 -19.25 15.11 4.96
C LEU A 47 -19.95 15.05 6.33
N LEU A 48 -21.25 15.33 6.38
CA LEU A 48 -22.06 15.41 7.60
C LEU A 48 -21.50 16.39 8.66
N ILE A 49 -20.76 17.43 8.23
CA ILE A 49 -20.15 18.42 9.11
C ILE A 49 -21.13 19.56 9.40
N SER A 50 -21.34 19.82 10.70
CA SER A 50 -22.22 20.86 11.22
C SER A 50 -21.50 21.94 12.06
N ASN A 51 -20.23 21.73 12.44
CA ASN A 51 -19.51 22.61 13.36
C ASN A 51 -18.08 22.95 12.90
N ALA A 52 -17.53 24.04 13.45
CA ALA A 52 -16.21 24.58 13.09
C ALA A 52 -15.01 23.79 13.63
N GLN A 53 -15.19 22.90 14.59
CA GLN A 53 -14.11 22.08 15.17
C GLN A 53 -13.83 20.83 14.33
N ALA A 54 -14.86 20.21 13.75
CA ALA A 54 -14.73 19.07 12.84
C ALA A 54 -13.81 19.36 11.64
N LEU A 55 -13.75 20.62 11.17
CA LEU A 55 -12.83 21.05 10.10
C LEU A 55 -11.34 20.84 10.46
N LEU A 56 -10.96 20.86 11.74
CA LEU A 56 -9.56 20.64 12.16
C LEU A 56 -9.12 19.16 12.08
N HIS A 57 -10.06 18.28 11.72
CA HIS A 57 -9.91 16.83 11.78
C HIS A 57 -10.14 16.14 10.43
N LEU A 58 -10.54 16.90 9.39
CA LEU A 58 -10.58 16.44 8.01
C LEU A 58 -9.18 16.09 7.51
N ASP A 59 -9.02 14.93 6.91
CA ASP A 59 -7.81 14.56 6.20
C ASP A 59 -7.90 14.78 4.68
N GLN A 60 -6.82 14.48 3.96
CA GLN A 60 -6.74 14.70 2.51
C GLN A 60 -7.66 13.77 1.70
N GLN A 61 -8.19 12.70 2.31
CA GLN A 61 -9.09 11.75 1.67
C GLN A 61 -10.55 12.15 1.90
N ASP A 62 -10.93 12.55 3.10
CA ASP A 62 -12.24 13.16 3.37
C ASP A 62 -12.45 14.42 2.51
N SER A 63 -11.43 15.29 2.39
CA SER A 63 -11.53 16.51 1.58
C SER A 63 -11.63 16.25 0.07
N ARG A 64 -11.23 15.07 -0.43
CA ARG A 64 -11.41 14.68 -1.84
C ARG A 64 -12.87 14.35 -2.17
N GLU A 65 -13.71 13.98 -1.21
CA GLU A 65 -15.15 13.80 -1.46
C GLU A 65 -15.82 15.15 -1.82
N LEU A 66 -15.21 16.29 -1.48
CA LEU A 66 -15.65 17.63 -1.90
C LEU A 66 -15.07 18.09 -3.25
N ASP A 67 -14.12 17.36 -3.86
CA ASP A 67 -13.41 17.84 -5.07
C ASP A 67 -14.35 18.07 -6.26
N SER A 68 -15.47 17.34 -6.35
CA SER A 68 -16.54 17.50 -7.34
C SER A 68 -17.52 18.64 -7.04
N HIS A 69 -17.43 19.27 -5.86
CA HIS A 69 -18.37 20.28 -5.37
C HIS A 69 -17.81 21.72 -5.36
N PHE A 70 -16.50 21.90 -5.56
CA PHE A 70 -15.91 23.22 -5.82
C PHE A 70 -16.39 23.76 -7.16
N ARG A 71 -16.94 24.98 -7.17
CA ARG A 71 -17.40 25.63 -8.41
C ARG A 71 -16.25 26.31 -9.15
N LYS A 72 -15.18 26.67 -8.43
CA LYS A 72 -14.01 27.40 -8.95
C LYS A 72 -12.73 26.97 -8.25
N GLU A 73 -11.61 26.95 -8.99
CA GLU A 73 -10.31 26.51 -8.48
C GLU A 73 -9.77 27.36 -7.30
N TRP A 74 -10.21 28.62 -7.17
CA TRP A 74 -9.86 29.45 -6.01
C TRP A 74 -10.64 29.04 -4.74
N GLU A 75 -11.88 28.54 -4.87
CA GLU A 75 -12.66 28.02 -3.73
C GLU A 75 -11.95 26.78 -3.16
N LYS A 76 -11.47 25.91 -4.06
CA LYS A 76 -10.64 24.75 -3.72
C LYS A 76 -9.40 25.18 -2.94
N ARG A 77 -8.61 26.12 -3.47
CA ARG A 77 -7.40 26.64 -2.79
C ARG A 77 -7.72 27.32 -1.46
N ALA A 78 -8.81 28.08 -1.37
CA ALA A 78 -9.25 28.74 -0.13
C ALA A 78 -9.63 27.72 0.95
N PHE A 79 -10.38 26.68 0.58
CA PHE A 79 -10.76 25.58 1.46
C PHE A 79 -9.54 24.77 1.94
N TYR A 80 -8.66 24.33 1.04
CA TYR A 80 -7.44 23.62 1.44
C TYR A 80 -6.46 24.49 2.26
N LYS A 81 -6.47 25.82 2.08
CA LYS A 81 -5.74 26.77 2.93
C LYS A 81 -6.39 26.90 4.32
N MET A 82 -7.72 26.90 4.42
CA MET A 82 -8.45 26.86 5.70
C MET A 82 -8.10 25.62 6.54
N LEU A 83 -7.90 24.47 5.88
CA LEU A 83 -7.53 23.20 6.50
C LEU A 83 -6.02 23.08 6.80
N GLY A 84 -5.19 24.06 6.43
CA GLY A 84 -3.72 23.98 6.59
C GLY A 84 -3.03 22.96 5.69
N ILE A 85 -3.72 22.43 4.67
CA ILE A 85 -3.20 21.41 3.74
C ILE A 85 -2.30 22.03 2.66
N VAL A 86 -2.34 23.35 2.49
CA VAL A 86 -1.49 24.11 1.55
C VAL A 86 -0.76 25.24 2.29
N ALA A 87 0.55 25.11 2.43
CA ALA A 87 1.44 26.25 2.71
C ALA A 87 1.65 27.08 1.43
N ALA A 88 1.96 28.36 1.58
CA ALA A 88 2.33 29.20 0.45
C ALA A 88 3.60 28.65 -0.26
N ASP A 89 3.67 28.88 -1.57
CA ASP A 89 4.83 28.61 -2.42
C ASP A 89 5.24 27.14 -2.60
N GLY A 90 4.32 26.33 -3.13
CA GLY A 90 4.62 25.42 -4.25
C GLY A 90 5.55 24.22 -4.02
N VAL A 91 6.01 23.96 -2.79
CA VAL A 91 6.90 22.82 -2.47
C VAL A 91 6.23 21.84 -1.52
N VAL A 92 6.12 20.58 -1.92
CA VAL A 92 5.66 19.48 -1.06
C VAL A 92 6.74 19.20 0.00
N SER A 93 6.41 19.43 1.27
CA SER A 93 7.36 19.22 2.37
C SER A 93 7.53 17.72 2.70
N ALA A 94 8.54 17.10 2.09
CA ALA A 94 9.03 15.79 2.50
C ALA A 94 9.86 15.90 3.80
N LYS A 95 9.19 16.06 4.95
CA LYS A 95 9.79 15.91 6.29
C LYS A 95 8.86 15.19 7.27
N LYS A 96 8.81 13.85 7.18
CA LYS A 96 8.57 12.94 8.31
C LYS A 96 8.80 11.46 7.93
N ALA A 97 10.06 11.04 7.94
CA ALA A 97 10.48 9.64 8.08
C ALA A 97 11.90 9.59 8.67
N VAL A 98 12.19 8.54 9.44
CA VAL A 98 13.46 8.24 10.17
C VAL A 98 13.64 8.88 11.55
N SER A 99 13.29 8.12 12.60
CA SER A 99 14.08 8.00 13.85
C SER A 99 13.53 6.87 14.74
N LEU A 100 14.19 5.71 14.68
CA LEU A 100 14.15 4.54 15.59
C LEU A 100 15.11 3.51 14.94
N ALA A 101 16.20 3.03 15.54
CA ALA A 101 16.72 3.16 16.91
C ALA A 101 18.27 3.34 16.90
N PRO A 102 19.04 2.96 17.95
CA PRO A 102 19.39 3.84 19.06
C PRO A 102 20.87 4.30 19.09
N HIS A 103 21.18 5.25 19.99
CA HIS A 103 22.48 5.91 20.14
C HIS A 103 23.65 5.00 20.57
N ILE A 104 24.84 5.32 20.07
CA ILE A 104 26.09 5.34 20.85
C ILE A 104 26.80 6.68 20.57
N GLN A 105 27.16 7.43 21.61
CA GLN A 105 27.88 8.71 21.55
C GLN A 105 29.39 8.51 21.34
N ILE A 106 30.05 9.49 20.71
CA ILE A 106 31.23 10.17 21.28
C ILE A 106 31.14 11.68 20.95
N ASP A 107 31.39 12.54 21.93
CA ASP A 107 31.23 14.01 21.87
C ASP A 107 32.47 14.78 21.36
N ASN A 108 32.30 16.12 21.26
CA ASN A 108 33.29 17.18 21.57
C ASN A 108 34.26 17.70 20.47
N LEU A 109 33.93 18.85 19.84
CA LEU A 109 34.36 20.22 20.25
C LEU A 109 34.40 21.24 19.08
N LEU A 110 33.52 22.26 19.15
CA LEU A 110 33.68 23.61 18.57
C LEU A 110 34.70 24.44 19.42
N PRO A 111 35.29 25.58 18.98
CA PRO A 111 34.70 26.67 18.17
C PRO A 111 35.67 27.16 17.03
N SER A 112 35.70 28.38 16.46
CA SER A 112 35.08 29.70 16.75
C SER A 112 35.11 30.68 15.55
N VAL A 113 34.06 31.51 15.44
CA VAL A 113 34.05 32.97 15.11
C VAL A 113 34.61 33.50 13.76
N VAL A 114 33.64 34.02 12.99
CA VAL A 114 33.66 35.13 12.00
C VAL A 114 34.84 36.12 12.05
N SER A 115 35.40 36.45 10.87
CA SER A 115 35.86 37.81 10.54
C SER A 115 35.93 38.03 9.02
N GLU A 116 35.18 39.01 8.50
CA GLU A 116 35.45 39.59 7.18
C GLU A 116 36.65 40.56 7.26
N ARG A 117 37.53 40.56 6.25
CA ARG A 117 37.89 41.76 5.46
C ARG A 117 38.93 41.47 4.37
N ILE A 118 38.44 41.57 3.14
CA ILE A 118 39.06 42.14 1.92
C ILE A 118 40.52 42.59 2.07
N HIS A 119 41.40 42.00 1.24
CA HIS A 119 42.43 42.77 0.50
C HIS A 119 42.82 42.05 -0.81
N GLU A 120 42.24 42.51 -1.92
CA GLU A 120 42.82 42.46 -3.27
C GLU A 120 44.04 43.43 -3.36
N PRO A 121 44.93 43.39 -4.40
CA PRO A 121 44.65 42.92 -5.78
C PRO A 121 45.76 42.14 -6.52
N ALA A 122 45.34 41.38 -7.55
CA ALA A 122 45.97 41.37 -8.89
C ALA A 122 45.03 40.64 -9.88
N GLN A 123 44.39 41.37 -10.79
CA GLN A 123 43.52 40.79 -11.81
C GLN A 123 44.31 40.44 -13.07
N GLU A 124 44.27 39.17 -13.49
CA GLU A 124 44.27 38.81 -14.91
C GLU A 124 42.91 38.19 -15.28
N ILE A 125 42.49 38.41 -16.52
CA ILE A 125 41.07 38.42 -16.91
C ILE A 125 40.64 37.08 -17.50
N CYS A 126 39.69 36.40 -16.85
CA CYS A 126 38.80 35.41 -17.48
C CYS A 126 37.36 35.58 -16.95
N PRO A 127 36.32 35.25 -17.75
CA PRO A 127 35.03 35.92 -17.66
C PRO A 127 34.05 35.35 -16.61
N SER A 128 33.14 36.22 -16.17
CA SER A 128 32.02 35.93 -15.28
C SER A 128 31.13 34.78 -15.78
N VAL A 129 31.03 33.69 -15.00
CA VAL A 129 30.06 32.61 -15.26
C VAL A 129 28.81 32.82 -14.40
N SER A 130 27.66 32.93 -15.06
CA SER A 130 26.36 33.18 -14.43
C SER A 130 25.85 31.99 -13.61
N THR A 131 25.33 32.26 -12.42
CA THR A 131 24.75 31.28 -11.47
C THR A 131 23.30 30.94 -11.82
N HIS A 132 23.08 30.27 -12.96
CA HIS A 132 21.76 29.73 -13.35
C HIS A 132 21.85 28.25 -13.71
N CYS A 133 21.13 27.38 -12.99
CA CYS A 133 20.92 25.99 -13.38
C CYS A 133 20.25 25.91 -14.77
N LEU A 134 20.58 24.90 -15.55
CA LEU A 134 19.92 24.64 -16.83
C LEU A 134 18.47 24.16 -16.62
N SER A 135 17.58 24.47 -17.57
CA SER A 135 16.25 23.86 -17.61
C SER A 135 16.31 22.43 -18.17
N ASP A 136 15.29 21.62 -17.90
CA ASP A 136 15.16 20.25 -18.43
C ASP A 136 15.30 20.21 -19.97
N THR A 137 14.76 21.22 -20.65
CA THR A 137 14.81 21.39 -22.11
C THR A 137 16.21 21.75 -22.59
N ASP A 138 16.96 22.58 -21.84
CA ASP A 138 18.36 22.90 -22.14
C ASP A 138 19.27 21.69 -21.92
N ILE A 139 19.03 20.88 -20.89
CA ILE A 139 19.76 19.64 -20.63
C ILE A 139 19.54 18.66 -21.79
N LEU A 140 18.27 18.43 -22.18
CA LEU A 140 17.93 17.58 -23.32
C LEU A 140 18.58 18.05 -24.63
N GLN A 141 18.64 19.37 -24.85
CA GLN A 141 19.17 19.96 -26.08
C GLN A 141 20.70 19.95 -26.19
N ASN A 142 21.41 20.03 -25.06
CA ASN A 142 22.85 20.31 -25.02
C ASN A 142 23.71 19.18 -24.41
N ALA A 143 23.17 18.36 -23.49
CA ALA A 143 23.93 17.28 -22.87
C ALA A 143 24.41 16.26 -23.92
N SER A 144 25.67 15.82 -23.79
CA SER A 144 26.37 14.98 -24.79
C SER A 144 26.29 15.53 -26.23
N GLY A 145 26.18 16.86 -26.41
CA GLY A 145 26.04 17.52 -27.71
C GLY A 145 24.62 17.51 -28.29
N GLY A 146 23.61 17.13 -27.50
CA GLY A 146 22.22 16.99 -27.94
C GLY A 146 21.89 15.60 -28.50
N LEU A 147 22.69 14.59 -28.14
CA LEU A 147 22.59 13.19 -28.57
C LEU A 147 21.19 12.57 -28.37
N ALA A 148 20.44 13.02 -27.36
CA ALA A 148 19.07 12.57 -27.09
C ALA A 148 18.08 12.92 -28.21
N LEU A 149 18.40 13.90 -29.06
CA LEU A 149 17.58 14.34 -30.19
C LEU A 149 18.12 13.85 -31.55
N GLU A 150 19.30 13.21 -31.59
CA GLU A 150 19.84 12.54 -32.78
C GLU A 150 19.13 11.18 -32.97
N GLY A 151 18.77 10.83 -34.21
CA GLY A 151 18.20 9.51 -34.49
C GLY A 151 19.28 8.43 -34.67
N VAL A 152 18.91 7.17 -34.44
CA VAL A 152 19.78 6.01 -34.64
C VAL A 152 19.44 5.34 -35.97
N TYR A 153 20.43 4.99 -36.78
CA TYR A 153 20.20 4.19 -37.98
C TYR A 153 20.27 2.69 -37.65
N MET A 154 19.10 2.06 -37.48
CA MET A 154 18.98 0.66 -37.07
C MET A 154 19.26 -0.34 -38.22
N SER A 155 20.28 -0.10 -39.03
CA SER A 155 20.60 -0.93 -40.21
C SER A 155 20.91 -2.39 -39.87
N GLY A 156 21.40 -2.66 -38.65
CA GLY A 156 21.97 -3.96 -38.27
C GLY A 156 23.50 -4.02 -38.41
N LYS A 157 24.16 -2.88 -38.56
CA LYS A 157 25.61 -2.72 -38.34
C LYS A 157 25.83 -1.86 -37.09
N LEU A 158 26.88 -2.16 -36.31
CA LEU A 158 27.19 -1.40 -35.09
C LEU A 158 27.69 0.00 -35.45
N GLU A 159 28.48 0.10 -36.52
CA GLU A 159 29.05 1.32 -37.05
C GLU A 159 27.96 2.35 -37.39
N ASP A 160 26.86 1.90 -38.01
CA ASP A 160 25.72 2.75 -38.39
C ASP A 160 24.92 3.23 -37.16
N ALA A 161 24.94 2.51 -36.04
CA ALA A 161 24.30 2.90 -34.79
C ALA A 161 25.18 3.84 -33.94
N LEU A 162 26.51 3.76 -34.08
CA LEU A 162 27.51 4.57 -33.35
C LEU A 162 28.01 5.80 -34.13
N GLU A 163 27.47 6.05 -35.32
CA GLU A 163 27.78 7.23 -36.13
C GLU A 163 26.99 8.44 -35.63
N LYS A 164 27.65 9.60 -35.53
CA LYS A 164 27.03 10.86 -35.12
C LYS A 164 26.19 11.43 -36.27
N ARG A 165 24.96 11.87 -35.99
CA ARG A 165 24.00 12.27 -37.03
C ARG A 165 23.39 13.65 -36.75
N GLY A 166 22.61 14.16 -37.71
CA GLY A 166 21.77 15.33 -37.49
C GLY A 166 20.69 15.04 -36.44
N LYS A 167 20.23 16.08 -35.75
CA LYS A 167 19.06 15.97 -34.85
C LYS A 167 17.85 15.54 -35.67
N LEU A 168 17.28 14.39 -35.36
CA LEU A 168 16.03 13.88 -35.96
C LEU A 168 14.82 14.57 -35.33
N LEU A 169 14.90 14.90 -34.04
CA LEU A 169 13.82 15.50 -33.26
C LEU A 169 14.04 16.99 -32.95
N THR A 170 12.92 17.71 -32.79
CA THR A 170 12.85 19.01 -32.12
C THR A 170 12.64 18.81 -30.61
N SER A 171 13.26 19.64 -29.77
CA SER A 171 13.11 19.56 -28.31
C SER A 171 11.67 19.90 -27.87
N PRO A 172 10.94 19.02 -27.16
CA PRO A 172 9.58 19.31 -26.71
C PRO A 172 9.56 20.21 -25.48
N GLN A 173 8.79 21.30 -25.53
CA GLN A 173 8.64 22.25 -24.41
C GLN A 173 8.01 21.65 -23.14
N THR A 174 7.33 20.51 -23.27
CA THR A 174 6.70 19.78 -22.15
C THR A 174 7.61 18.70 -21.55
N PHE A 175 8.85 18.54 -22.04
CA PHE A 175 9.79 17.58 -21.47
C PHE A 175 10.10 17.94 -20.01
N ARG A 176 10.15 16.91 -19.15
CA ARG A 176 10.46 17.03 -17.73
C ARG A 176 11.42 15.95 -17.31
N LEU A 177 12.40 16.33 -16.49
CA LEU A 177 13.29 15.40 -15.83
C LEU A 177 12.76 15.09 -14.43
N VAL A 178 12.69 13.80 -14.10
CA VAL A 178 12.40 13.31 -12.75
C VAL A 178 13.74 13.02 -12.08
N GLY A 179 14.00 13.68 -10.95
CA GLY A 179 15.20 13.42 -10.15
C GLY A 179 15.20 12.00 -9.61
N LEU A 180 16.32 11.29 -9.74
CA LEU A 180 16.51 9.94 -9.24
C LEU A 180 17.25 9.99 -7.90
N VAL A 181 16.76 9.25 -6.91
CA VAL A 181 17.53 8.95 -5.68
C VAL A 181 18.47 7.78 -5.99
N GLY A 182 19.41 8.01 -6.91
CA GLY A 182 20.31 6.99 -7.44
C GLY A 182 21.38 6.59 -6.43
N ARG A 183 21.54 5.27 -6.21
CA ARG A 183 22.81 4.71 -5.74
C ARG A 183 23.77 4.61 -6.94
N SER A 184 25.05 4.89 -6.76
CA SER A 184 26.05 4.61 -7.79
C SER A 184 26.23 3.09 -7.97
N GLU A 185 26.34 2.64 -9.22
CA GLU A 185 26.67 1.25 -9.57
C GLU A 185 28.08 1.17 -10.14
N THR A 186 28.98 0.41 -9.50
CA THR A 186 30.33 0.15 -10.02
C THR A 186 30.39 -1.21 -10.71
N LYS A 187 30.84 -1.23 -11.97
CA LYS A 187 31.08 -2.46 -12.75
C LYS A 187 32.52 -2.47 -13.28
N GLN A 188 33.00 -3.66 -13.68
CA GLN A 188 34.37 -3.87 -14.13
C GLN A 188 34.40 -4.84 -15.31
N HIS A 189 35.21 -4.53 -16.33
CA HIS A 189 35.43 -5.37 -17.50
C HIS A 189 36.92 -5.49 -17.85
N GLU A 190 37.26 -6.59 -18.51
CA GLU A 190 38.61 -6.89 -18.98
C GLU A 190 38.63 -6.99 -20.50
N PHE A 191 39.68 -6.45 -21.11
CA PHE A 191 39.85 -6.41 -22.57
C PHE A 191 41.25 -6.88 -22.94
N ILE A 192 41.32 -7.83 -23.87
CA ILE A 192 42.57 -8.33 -24.47
C ILE A 192 42.94 -7.60 -25.78
N SER A 193 42.12 -6.62 -26.18
CA SER A 193 42.23 -5.84 -27.42
C SER A 193 41.88 -4.39 -27.14
N PHE A 194 42.73 -3.46 -27.59
CA PHE A 194 42.49 -2.02 -27.45
C PHE A 194 41.29 -1.57 -28.30
N ASN A 195 41.09 -2.23 -29.45
CA ASN A 195 39.96 -1.96 -30.33
C ASN A 195 38.64 -2.31 -29.64
N ASP A 196 38.60 -3.43 -28.92
CA ASP A 196 37.38 -3.93 -28.28
C ASP A 196 36.99 -3.06 -27.07
N GLU A 197 37.98 -2.58 -26.30
CA GLU A 197 37.76 -1.58 -25.23
C GLU A 197 37.27 -0.24 -25.79
N SER A 198 37.90 0.24 -26.88
CA SER A 198 37.51 1.50 -27.55
C SER A 198 36.08 1.40 -28.10
N MET A 199 35.73 0.26 -28.69
CA MET A 199 34.38 -0.03 -29.17
C MET A 199 33.37 -0.14 -28.01
N PHE A 200 33.73 -0.77 -26.89
CA PHE A 200 32.90 -0.80 -25.69
C PHE A 200 32.62 0.62 -25.18
N ARG A 201 33.67 1.43 -24.98
CA ARG A 201 33.56 2.82 -24.51
C ARG A 201 32.69 3.67 -25.43
N LYS A 202 32.93 3.63 -26.74
CA LYS A 202 32.12 4.36 -27.72
C LYS A 202 30.65 3.90 -27.71
N THR A 203 30.39 2.61 -27.51
CA THR A 203 29.03 2.09 -27.40
C THR A 203 28.34 2.59 -26.11
N MET A 204 29.06 2.60 -24.98
CA MET A 204 28.57 3.18 -23.71
C MET A 204 28.25 4.67 -23.85
N GLU A 205 29.11 5.45 -24.50
CA GLU A 205 28.93 6.89 -24.70
C GLU A 205 27.79 7.25 -25.66
N VAL A 206 27.55 6.44 -26.71
CA VAL A 206 26.55 6.74 -27.76
C VAL A 206 25.21 6.05 -27.54
N MET A 207 25.19 4.83 -26.99
CA MET A 207 23.98 4.00 -26.82
C MET A 207 23.59 3.75 -25.35
N GLY A 208 24.49 4.00 -24.40
CA GLY A 208 24.18 3.87 -22.97
C GLY A 208 24.37 2.47 -22.38
N PHE A 209 24.25 2.41 -21.06
CA PHE A 209 24.45 1.22 -20.23
C PHE A 209 23.46 0.08 -20.53
N SER A 210 22.18 0.40 -20.70
CA SER A 210 21.12 -0.58 -20.96
C SER A 210 21.28 -1.31 -22.31
N ASN A 211 21.93 -0.68 -23.28
CA ASN A 211 22.21 -1.28 -24.61
C ASN A 211 23.55 -2.02 -24.67
N THR A 212 24.40 -1.90 -23.65
CA THR A 212 25.78 -2.44 -23.65
C THR A 212 25.97 -3.59 -22.65
N VAL A 213 25.33 -3.53 -21.49
CA VAL A 213 25.52 -4.52 -20.42
C VAL A 213 24.51 -5.66 -20.54
N SER A 214 24.95 -6.75 -21.15
CA SER A 214 24.39 -8.09 -20.93
C SER A 214 25.42 -8.93 -20.16
N GLU A 215 24.96 -9.91 -19.38
CA GLU A 215 25.66 -10.49 -18.21
C GLU A 215 26.97 -11.28 -18.48
N LYS A 216 27.57 -11.19 -19.68
CA LYS A 216 28.84 -11.86 -20.01
C LYS A 216 29.84 -10.97 -20.75
N GLY A 217 30.28 -9.90 -20.06
CA GLY A 217 31.67 -9.41 -20.08
C GLY A 217 32.34 -9.06 -21.41
N CYS A 218 31.61 -8.96 -22.52
CA CYS A 218 32.15 -8.76 -23.85
C CYS A 218 31.10 -8.10 -24.75
N VAL A 219 31.53 -7.34 -25.78
CA VAL A 219 30.67 -6.54 -26.66
C VAL A 219 29.96 -7.42 -27.72
N SER A 220 29.23 -8.44 -27.28
CA SER A 220 28.58 -9.45 -28.15
C SER A 220 27.04 -9.49 -28.02
N SER A 221 26.46 -8.55 -27.28
CA SER A 221 25.10 -8.61 -26.75
C SER A 221 24.05 -7.76 -27.47
N LEU A 222 24.31 -7.27 -28.69
CA LEU A 222 23.27 -6.74 -29.58
C LEU A 222 22.44 -7.88 -30.22
N SER A 223 22.04 -8.87 -29.43
CA SER A 223 21.70 -10.22 -29.92
C SER A 223 20.63 -10.98 -29.11
N ARG A 224 19.63 -10.28 -28.53
CA ARG A 224 18.34 -10.91 -28.14
C ARG A 224 17.19 -9.89 -28.02
N LYS A 225 16.01 -10.27 -28.57
CA LYS A 225 14.83 -9.43 -28.88
C LYS A 225 15.04 -8.54 -30.14
N PRO A 226 13.99 -8.29 -30.94
CA PRO A 226 14.07 -8.52 -32.39
C PRO A 226 14.97 -7.55 -33.18
N ALA A 227 15.76 -8.14 -34.07
CA ALA A 227 16.41 -7.50 -35.20
C ALA A 227 17.42 -6.36 -34.94
N LEU A 228 18.08 -6.33 -33.77
CA LEU A 228 19.50 -5.95 -33.77
C LEU A 228 20.38 -7.19 -34.00
N MET A 229 21.38 -6.99 -34.86
CA MET A 229 22.52 -7.84 -35.18
C MET A 229 22.47 -9.37 -34.91
N GLN A 230 22.16 -10.12 -35.97
CA GLN A 230 23.12 -11.17 -36.37
C GLN A 230 24.35 -10.48 -36.99
N VAL A 231 25.30 -10.06 -36.15
CA VAL A 231 26.70 -10.22 -36.57
C VAL A 231 26.93 -11.73 -36.58
N LYS A 232 26.74 -12.37 -37.74
CA LYS A 232 27.52 -13.56 -38.05
C LYS A 232 28.96 -13.15 -37.76
N SER A 233 29.60 -13.85 -36.84
CA SER A 233 31.02 -13.70 -36.56
C SER A 233 31.77 -13.58 -37.89
N MET A 234 32.20 -12.38 -38.25
CA MET A 234 33.35 -12.25 -39.14
C MET A 234 34.42 -13.06 -38.47
N ASN A 235 34.96 -14.03 -39.21
CA ASN A 235 35.78 -15.07 -38.63
C ASN A 235 36.85 -14.44 -37.74
N LEU A 236 36.91 -14.85 -36.46
CA LEU A 236 38.08 -14.66 -35.59
C LEU A 236 39.35 -15.39 -36.13
N LYS A 237 39.27 -15.90 -37.37
CA LYS A 237 40.34 -16.46 -38.21
C LYS A 237 40.72 -15.60 -39.42
N GLU A 238 39.94 -14.59 -39.83
CA GLU A 238 40.21 -13.81 -41.06
C GLU A 238 40.86 -12.43 -40.81
N MET A 239 40.94 -11.97 -39.55
CA MET A 239 41.74 -10.80 -39.15
C MET A 239 43.04 -11.17 -38.41
N GLN A 240 43.45 -12.44 -38.43
CA GLN A 240 44.75 -12.88 -37.87
C GLN A 240 45.98 -12.51 -38.75
N ASN A 241 45.76 -11.89 -39.92
CA ASN A 241 46.80 -11.58 -40.91
C ASN A 241 47.11 -10.09 -41.08
N THR A 242 46.98 -9.29 -40.02
CA THR A 242 47.78 -8.06 -39.86
C THR A 242 48.62 -8.15 -38.59
N GLN A 243 49.79 -8.76 -38.77
CA GLN A 243 51.00 -8.53 -37.96
C GLN A 243 51.28 -7.00 -37.85
N THR A 244 51.85 -6.46 -36.77
CA THR A 244 52.43 -7.05 -35.54
C THR A 244 52.23 -6.11 -34.32
N ASP A 245 52.71 -6.59 -33.17
CA ASP A 245 53.26 -5.83 -32.05
C ASP A 245 52.33 -5.30 -30.95
N HIS A 246 52.75 -5.65 -29.73
CA HIS A 246 52.17 -5.34 -28.43
C HIS A 246 50.87 -6.08 -28.11
N SER A 247 51.03 -7.18 -27.38
CA SER A 247 50.00 -7.75 -26.51
C SER A 247 49.33 -6.64 -25.69
N TYR A 248 48.00 -6.72 -25.58
CA TYR A 248 47.21 -5.78 -24.81
C TYR A 248 46.45 -6.50 -23.71
N LEU A 249 46.42 -5.89 -22.54
CA LEU A 249 45.49 -6.28 -21.48
C LEU A 249 45.06 -5.02 -20.74
N SER A 250 43.76 -4.87 -20.54
CA SER A 250 43.17 -3.73 -19.88
C SER A 250 42.09 -4.19 -18.92
N ARG A 251 42.03 -3.55 -17.76
CA ARG A 251 40.96 -3.67 -16.80
C ARG A 251 40.38 -2.29 -16.59
N THR A 252 39.10 -2.14 -16.91
CA THR A 252 38.35 -0.88 -16.80
C THR A 252 37.23 -1.07 -15.79
N GLN A 253 37.33 -0.36 -14.68
CA GLN A 253 36.26 -0.16 -13.71
C GLN A 253 35.53 1.13 -14.07
N PHE A 254 34.20 1.14 -13.93
CA PHE A 254 33.40 2.34 -14.13
C PHE A 254 32.27 2.42 -13.13
N THR A 255 32.09 3.60 -12.54
CA THR A 255 31.02 3.92 -11.60
C THR A 255 29.98 4.76 -12.33
N TYR A 256 28.79 4.19 -12.47
CA TYR A 256 27.64 4.75 -13.14
C TYR A 256 26.75 5.48 -12.13
N LEU A 257 26.48 6.77 -12.34
CA LEU A 257 25.69 7.61 -11.42
C LEU A 257 24.56 8.35 -12.17
N PRO A 258 23.33 7.80 -12.18
CA PRO A 258 22.15 8.45 -12.75
C PRO A 258 21.54 9.43 -11.74
N LEU A 259 21.38 10.69 -12.15
CA LEU A 259 20.88 11.78 -11.32
C LEU A 259 19.45 12.18 -11.70
N ALA A 260 19.07 12.04 -12.97
CA ALA A 260 17.72 12.30 -13.44
C ALA A 260 17.36 11.42 -14.65
N SER A 261 16.07 11.22 -14.89
CA SER A 261 15.56 10.51 -16.07
C SER A 261 14.30 11.15 -16.66
N GLY A 262 14.08 10.96 -17.95
CA GLY A 262 12.88 11.42 -18.65
C GLY A 262 12.60 10.58 -19.90
N ASN A 263 11.35 10.61 -20.37
CA ASN A 263 10.89 9.90 -21.57
C ASN A 263 10.40 10.91 -22.62
N LEU A 264 10.61 10.57 -23.89
CA LEU A 264 10.10 11.30 -25.05
C LEU A 264 8.89 10.54 -25.63
N HIS A 265 7.73 10.72 -24.98
CA HIS A 265 6.49 10.05 -25.39
C HIS A 265 6.04 10.43 -26.80
N MET A 266 5.45 9.48 -27.52
CA MET A 266 5.05 9.62 -28.92
C MET A 266 4.26 10.90 -29.25
N ALA A 267 3.31 11.31 -28.40
CA ALA A 267 2.50 12.52 -28.58
C ALA A 267 3.30 13.85 -28.55
N GLN A 268 4.56 13.81 -28.11
CA GLN A 268 5.46 14.97 -28.01
C GLN A 268 6.52 15.00 -29.12
N LEU A 269 6.67 13.91 -29.89
CA LEU A 269 7.73 13.77 -30.90
C LEU A 269 7.42 14.58 -32.17
N ARG A 270 8.26 15.57 -32.48
CA ARG A 270 8.24 16.26 -33.77
C ARG A 270 9.60 16.21 -34.42
N LEU A 271 9.62 16.02 -35.73
CA LEU A 271 10.84 16.05 -36.53
C LEU A 271 11.55 17.42 -36.39
N SER A 272 12.86 17.42 -36.56
CA SER A 272 13.63 18.66 -36.72
C SER A 272 13.28 19.35 -38.03
N GLU A 273 13.48 20.68 -38.08
CA GLU A 273 13.25 21.45 -39.31
C GLU A 273 14.08 20.92 -40.50
N ALA A 274 15.28 20.41 -40.24
CA ALA A 274 16.15 19.82 -41.25
C ALA A 274 15.62 18.47 -41.76
N ALA A 275 15.22 17.57 -40.84
CA ALA A 275 14.67 16.26 -41.19
C ALA A 275 13.32 16.40 -41.93
N LEU A 276 12.44 17.29 -41.45
CA LEU A 276 11.15 17.57 -42.09
C LEU A 276 11.32 18.09 -43.52
N LYS A 277 12.22 19.05 -43.73
CA LYS A 277 12.54 19.58 -45.08
C LYS A 277 13.11 18.51 -45.99
N GLU A 278 13.98 17.61 -45.51
CA GLU A 278 14.52 16.54 -46.36
C GLU A 278 13.40 15.57 -46.79
N LEU A 279 12.50 15.15 -45.89
CA LEU A 279 11.34 14.33 -46.28
C LEU A 279 10.40 15.05 -47.27
N GLN A 280 10.16 16.35 -47.10
CA GLN A 280 9.37 17.15 -48.04
C GLN A 280 10.05 17.26 -49.42
N ILE A 281 11.38 17.30 -49.48
CA ILE A 281 12.13 17.22 -50.74
C ILE A 281 11.94 15.84 -51.40
N ILE A 282 11.91 14.76 -50.61
CA ILE A 282 11.62 13.41 -51.13
C ILE A 282 10.22 13.36 -51.75
N GLU A 283 9.18 13.78 -51.03
CA GLU A 283 7.79 13.76 -51.53
C GLU A 283 7.64 14.55 -52.85
N ASN A 284 8.12 15.80 -52.89
CA ASN A 284 8.02 16.64 -54.10
C ASN A 284 8.90 16.14 -55.27
N THR A 285 10.00 15.44 -55.00
CA THR A 285 10.83 14.83 -56.06
C THR A 285 10.13 13.62 -56.69
N LEU A 286 9.38 12.83 -55.91
CA LEU A 286 8.62 11.69 -56.43
C LEU A 286 7.47 12.09 -57.36
N GLU A 287 6.80 13.22 -57.10
CA GLU A 287 5.73 13.73 -57.97
C GLU A 287 6.22 13.97 -59.40
N ASN A 288 7.45 14.48 -59.53
CA ASN A 288 8.06 14.87 -60.80
C ASN A 288 8.87 13.73 -61.47
N THR A 289 8.97 12.56 -60.83
CA THR A 289 9.74 11.41 -61.33
C THR A 289 8.84 10.45 -62.13
N LYS A 290 9.35 9.85 -63.22
CA LYS A 290 8.63 8.80 -63.97
C LYS A 290 8.44 7.54 -63.12
N GLU A 291 7.26 6.91 -63.18
CA GLU A 291 6.90 5.72 -62.38
C GLU A 291 7.99 4.64 -62.33
N ASP A 292 8.54 4.26 -63.49
CA ASP A 292 9.59 3.23 -63.63
C ASP A 292 10.84 3.48 -62.76
N PHE A 293 11.09 4.74 -62.38
CA PHE A 293 12.25 5.14 -61.58
C PHE A 293 11.90 5.53 -60.14
N LYS A 294 10.61 5.70 -59.78
CA LYS A 294 10.20 6.21 -58.46
C LYS A 294 10.74 5.36 -57.32
N SER A 295 10.63 4.04 -57.39
CA SER A 295 11.12 3.13 -56.33
C SER A 295 12.64 3.25 -56.10
N ASN A 296 13.43 3.34 -57.18
CA ASN A 296 14.89 3.47 -57.11
C ASN A 296 15.32 4.85 -56.59
N VAL A 297 14.67 5.93 -57.06
CA VAL A 297 14.92 7.29 -56.58
C VAL A 297 14.53 7.42 -55.11
N PHE A 298 13.36 6.91 -54.72
CA PHE A 298 12.90 6.93 -53.33
C PHE A 298 13.85 6.16 -52.39
N SER A 299 14.27 4.96 -52.78
CA SER A 299 15.20 4.14 -51.97
C SER A 299 16.56 4.83 -51.81
N SER A 300 17.06 5.48 -52.87
CA SER A 300 18.32 6.25 -52.83
C SER A 300 18.21 7.49 -51.92
N MET A 301 17.10 8.24 -51.98
CA MET A 301 16.91 9.41 -51.12
C MET A 301 16.62 9.01 -49.67
N SER A 302 15.85 7.94 -49.43
CA SER A 302 15.62 7.39 -48.09
C SER A 302 16.90 6.89 -47.44
N CYS A 303 17.81 6.29 -48.22
CA CYS A 303 19.15 5.90 -47.74
C CYS A 303 19.96 7.11 -47.25
N LYS A 304 19.92 8.23 -47.99
CA LYS A 304 20.54 9.50 -47.56
C LYS A 304 19.88 10.03 -46.28
N PHE A 305 18.56 10.04 -46.22
CA PHE A 305 17.83 10.47 -45.03
C PHE A 305 18.21 9.66 -43.78
N PHE A 306 18.22 8.32 -43.89
CA PHE A 306 18.59 7.45 -42.76
C PHE A 306 20.07 7.61 -42.35
N HIS A 307 20.96 7.96 -43.27
CA HIS A 307 22.35 8.30 -42.95
C HIS A 307 22.46 9.72 -42.33
N ASN A 308 21.67 10.69 -42.79
CA ASN A 308 21.69 12.06 -42.28
C ASN A 308 21.08 12.18 -40.86
N PHE A 309 19.98 11.46 -40.58
CA PHE A 309 19.19 11.64 -39.35
C PHE A 309 18.89 10.34 -38.57
N GLY A 310 19.21 9.16 -39.10
CA GLY A 310 18.77 7.88 -38.53
C GLY A 310 17.41 7.42 -39.04
N SER A 311 17.03 6.18 -38.70
CA SER A 311 15.71 5.61 -39.03
C SER A 311 14.75 5.56 -37.85
N HIS A 312 15.26 5.65 -36.62
CA HIS A 312 14.46 5.64 -35.39
C HIS A 312 14.89 6.77 -34.45
N ALA A 313 13.95 7.29 -33.67
CA ALA A 313 14.19 8.20 -32.56
C ALA A 313 14.12 7.45 -31.22
N ASN A 314 14.68 8.02 -30.15
CA ASN A 314 14.61 7.43 -28.81
C ASN A 314 13.31 7.80 -28.10
N GLU A 315 12.65 6.80 -27.50
CA GLU A 315 11.57 7.03 -26.54
C GLU A 315 12.13 7.15 -25.11
N GLY A 316 13.10 6.29 -24.75
CA GLY A 316 13.75 6.28 -23.44
C GLY A 316 13.72 4.90 -22.74
N PRO A 317 13.94 4.84 -21.42
CA PRO A 317 14.23 5.98 -20.54
C PRO A 317 15.59 6.62 -20.84
N LEU A 318 15.59 7.94 -21.03
CA LEU A 318 16.81 8.72 -21.12
C LEU A 318 17.32 8.95 -19.69
N GLN A 319 18.60 8.68 -19.42
CA GLN A 319 19.21 8.91 -18.12
C GLN A 319 20.35 9.93 -18.21
N PHE A 320 20.33 10.90 -17.31
CA PHE A 320 21.29 12.00 -17.23
C PHE A 320 22.03 11.95 -15.89
N GLY A 321 23.33 12.22 -15.94
CA GLY A 321 24.20 12.14 -14.77
C GLY A 321 25.66 12.09 -15.21
N GLY A 322 26.42 11.13 -14.70
CA GLY A 322 27.78 10.89 -15.17
C GLY A 322 28.28 9.46 -14.98
N ILE A 323 29.43 9.19 -15.58
CA ILE A 323 30.18 7.94 -15.44
C ILE A 323 31.64 8.27 -15.10
N PHE A 324 32.13 7.75 -13.97
CA PHE A 324 33.53 7.84 -13.59
C PHE A 324 34.28 6.58 -14.05
N TRP A 325 35.32 6.73 -14.86
CA TRP A 325 36.09 5.61 -15.42
C TRP A 325 37.48 5.54 -14.81
N ARG A 326 37.88 4.36 -14.34
CA ARG A 326 39.24 4.03 -13.89
C ARG A 326 39.76 2.85 -14.70
N LYS A 327 40.87 3.04 -15.40
CA LYS A 327 41.46 2.06 -16.31
C LYS A 327 42.92 1.81 -15.95
N ALA A 328 43.28 0.55 -15.80
CA ALA A 328 44.66 0.09 -15.80
C ALA A 328 44.90 -0.75 -17.05
N SER A 329 45.93 -0.45 -17.84
CA SER A 329 46.25 -1.26 -19.03
C SER A 329 47.73 -1.44 -19.27
N ALA A 330 48.09 -2.64 -19.73
CA ALA A 330 49.44 -3.04 -20.10
C ALA A 330 49.57 -3.21 -21.63
N LYS A 331 50.73 -2.85 -22.18
CA LYS A 331 51.07 -2.98 -23.60
C LYS A 331 52.49 -3.54 -23.77
N GLY A 332 52.68 -4.53 -24.63
CA GLY A 332 54.02 -4.93 -25.09
C GLY A 332 54.73 -6.03 -24.28
N PHE A 333 53.98 -6.77 -23.47
CA PHE A 333 54.49 -7.89 -22.67
C PHE A 333 54.58 -9.22 -23.45
N SER A 334 55.40 -10.17 -23.02
CA SER A 334 55.44 -11.52 -23.61
C SER A 334 54.27 -12.39 -23.14
N LEU A 335 53.91 -13.42 -23.90
CA LEU A 335 52.84 -14.37 -23.51
C LEU A 335 53.09 -15.03 -22.15
N HIS A 336 54.35 -15.25 -21.76
CA HIS A 336 54.71 -15.81 -20.45
C HIS A 336 54.41 -14.85 -19.29
N GLN A 337 54.38 -13.54 -19.54
CA GLN A 337 54.07 -12.53 -18.52
C GLN A 337 52.56 -12.23 -18.42
N GLN A 338 51.73 -12.81 -19.29
CA GLN A 338 50.31 -12.45 -19.39
C GLN A 338 49.52 -12.73 -18.10
N ASP A 339 49.75 -13.88 -17.46
CA ASP A 339 49.01 -14.24 -16.25
C ASP A 339 49.55 -13.51 -15.00
N GLU A 340 50.83 -13.18 -14.96
CA GLU A 340 51.43 -12.29 -13.94
C GLU A 340 50.85 -10.87 -14.05
N ILE A 341 50.70 -10.34 -15.27
CA ILE A 341 50.09 -9.02 -15.51
C ILE A 341 48.58 -9.03 -15.22
N LYS A 342 47.86 -10.14 -15.45
CA LYS A 342 46.47 -10.29 -14.96
C LYS A 342 46.41 -10.24 -13.43
N LEU A 343 47.38 -10.81 -12.72
CA LEU A 343 47.46 -10.77 -11.26
C LEU A 343 47.89 -9.40 -10.73
N LEU A 344 48.69 -8.63 -11.46
CA LEU A 344 49.00 -7.23 -11.10
C LEU A 344 47.79 -6.30 -11.35
N LEU A 345 47.10 -6.43 -12.49
CA LEU A 345 45.83 -5.74 -12.76
C LEU A 345 44.71 -6.21 -11.80
N SER A 346 44.80 -7.46 -11.34
CA SER A 346 44.38 -8.01 -10.03
C SER A 346 44.25 -6.98 -8.92
N GLU A 347 45.40 -6.71 -8.32
CA GLU A 347 45.59 -6.06 -7.02
C GLU A 347 45.41 -4.54 -7.08
N LEU A 348 45.63 -3.92 -8.24
CA LEU A 348 45.50 -2.46 -8.41
C LEU A 348 44.08 -1.89 -8.20
N PHE A 349 43.06 -2.75 -8.08
CA PHE A 349 41.66 -2.37 -7.79
C PHE A 349 41.19 -2.82 -6.39
N GLU A 350 42.05 -3.42 -5.56
CA GLU A 350 41.75 -3.70 -4.15
C GLU A 350 41.61 -2.41 -3.32
N PRO A 351 40.72 -2.36 -2.32
CA PRO A 351 40.42 -1.14 -1.56
C PRO A 351 41.54 -0.67 -0.61
N ASN A 352 42.64 -1.43 -0.47
CA ASN A 352 43.73 -1.12 0.46
C ASN A 352 44.87 -0.28 -0.12
N ILE A 353 44.87 0.02 -1.44
CA ILE A 353 45.87 0.91 -2.04
C ILE A 353 45.34 2.36 -1.97
N GLY A 354 45.85 3.11 -0.99
CA GLY A 354 45.40 4.47 -0.70
C GLY A 354 45.55 5.43 -1.88
N ALA A 355 44.49 6.20 -2.14
CA ALA A 355 44.47 7.22 -3.18
C ALA A 355 45.25 8.48 -2.74
N ASP A 356 46.56 8.46 -2.94
CA ASP A 356 47.43 9.63 -2.79
C ASP A 356 48.22 9.87 -4.10
N CYS A 357 47.53 10.39 -5.11
CA CYS A 357 48.14 10.77 -6.39
C CYS A 357 48.74 12.18 -6.28
N GLY A 358 50.05 12.26 -6.05
CA GLY A 358 50.79 13.52 -5.99
C GLY A 358 50.75 14.35 -7.28
N SER A 359 50.90 15.67 -7.14
CA SER A 359 50.77 16.62 -8.26
C SER A 359 51.96 16.63 -9.22
N SER A 360 51.69 16.60 -10.52
CA SER A 360 52.63 17.08 -11.54
C SER A 360 51.88 17.87 -12.63
N THR A 361 52.25 19.13 -12.83
CA THR A 361 51.61 20.04 -13.78
C THR A 361 52.23 19.97 -15.17
N THR A 362 51.41 19.69 -16.20
CA THR A 362 51.70 20.03 -17.61
C THR A 362 50.44 20.51 -18.30
N THR A 363 50.50 21.69 -18.90
CA THR A 363 49.41 22.27 -19.72
C THR A 363 49.39 21.66 -21.11
N ASP A 364 48.24 21.14 -21.55
CA ASP A 364 47.35 21.75 -22.56
C ASP A 364 46.45 20.69 -23.25
N THR A 365 45.21 21.05 -23.56
CA THR A 365 44.20 20.24 -24.31
C THR A 365 43.97 18.77 -23.90
N GLY A 366 42.93 18.53 -23.09
CA GLY A 366 42.02 17.38 -23.23
C GLY A 366 42.60 15.96 -23.25
N THR A 367 43.73 15.70 -22.59
CA THR A 367 44.43 14.41 -22.62
C THR A 367 44.35 13.72 -21.26
N ALA A 368 44.15 12.40 -21.25
CA ALA A 368 44.06 11.62 -20.01
C ALA A 368 45.40 11.62 -19.25
N MET A 369 45.37 11.97 -17.96
CA MET A 369 46.56 11.93 -17.10
C MET A 369 47.00 10.48 -16.87
N THR A 370 48.27 10.22 -17.16
CA THR A 370 48.96 8.95 -16.90
C THR A 370 49.77 9.06 -15.63
N THR A 371 49.43 8.25 -14.63
CA THR A 371 50.24 8.09 -13.41
C THR A 371 50.90 6.74 -13.42
N GLU A 372 52.20 6.71 -13.14
CA GLU A 372 52.91 5.46 -12.83
C GLU A 372 52.56 5.02 -11.40
N PRO A 373 52.43 3.70 -11.15
CA PRO A 373 52.14 3.20 -9.81
C PRO A 373 53.32 3.48 -8.86
N ALA A 374 53.05 4.08 -7.70
CA ALA A 374 54.05 4.20 -6.65
C ALA A 374 54.48 2.79 -6.16
N PRO A 375 55.78 2.54 -5.92
CA PRO A 375 56.25 1.22 -5.51
C PRO A 375 55.71 0.85 -4.13
N SER A 376 54.95 -0.24 -4.06
CA SER A 376 54.48 -0.82 -2.80
C SER A 376 55.60 -1.61 -2.12
N ASP A 377 55.73 -1.44 -0.80
CA ASP A 377 56.78 -2.07 0.04
C ASP A 377 56.69 -3.62 0.16
N SER A 378 55.78 -4.26 -0.59
CA SER A 378 55.62 -5.71 -0.67
C SER A 378 56.53 -6.30 -1.76
N GLY A 379 57.75 -6.70 -1.40
CA GLY A 379 58.80 -7.19 -2.31
C GLY A 379 58.55 -8.55 -2.97
N HIS A 380 57.44 -8.71 -3.70
CA HIS A 380 57.03 -9.95 -4.39
C HIS A 380 57.10 -9.90 -5.93
N TYR A 381 57.28 -8.73 -6.55
CA TYR A 381 57.23 -8.56 -8.01
C TYR A 381 58.49 -7.90 -8.59
N SER A 382 58.76 -8.16 -9.88
CA SER A 382 59.88 -7.56 -10.61
C SER A 382 59.59 -6.10 -10.96
N PRO A 383 60.50 -5.13 -10.70
CA PRO A 383 60.30 -3.73 -11.08
C PRO A 383 60.18 -3.51 -12.60
N VAL A 384 60.58 -4.49 -13.42
CA VAL A 384 60.45 -4.42 -14.89
C VAL A 384 58.99 -4.60 -15.35
N LEU A 385 58.07 -5.07 -14.49
CA LEU A 385 56.67 -5.31 -14.84
C LEU A 385 55.74 -4.13 -14.48
N THR A 386 56.12 -3.30 -13.49
CA THR A 386 55.38 -2.09 -13.12
C THR A 386 55.42 -1.03 -14.22
N ASP A 387 56.57 -0.85 -14.88
CA ASP A 387 56.80 0.10 -15.97
C ASP A 387 55.91 -0.16 -17.22
N VAL A 388 55.30 -1.34 -17.31
CA VAL A 388 54.44 -1.75 -18.42
C VAL A 388 52.96 -1.39 -18.18
N ILE A 389 52.58 -1.03 -16.95
CA ILE A 389 51.18 -0.81 -16.55
C ILE A 389 50.87 0.70 -16.44
N GLN A 390 49.98 1.16 -17.32
CA GLN A 390 49.51 2.54 -17.38
C GLN A 390 48.14 2.68 -16.69
N MET A 391 48.04 3.50 -15.64
CA MET A 391 46.76 3.88 -15.01
C MET A 391 46.25 5.20 -15.59
N THR A 392 44.94 5.27 -15.84
CA THR A 392 44.24 6.46 -16.35
C THR A 392 42.85 6.59 -15.71
N VAL A 393 42.45 7.83 -15.41
CA VAL A 393 41.12 8.18 -14.90
C VAL A 393 40.48 9.18 -15.87
N THR A 394 39.23 8.95 -16.25
CA THR A 394 38.46 9.82 -17.17
C THR A 394 36.99 9.87 -16.75
N THR A 395 36.26 10.92 -17.10
CA THR A 395 34.85 11.08 -16.68
C THR A 395 33.94 11.44 -17.86
N THR A 396 32.80 10.76 -17.97
CA THR A 396 31.69 11.15 -18.87
C THR A 396 30.71 11.98 -18.05
N GLY A 397 30.79 13.30 -18.14
CA GLY A 397 30.07 14.22 -17.26
C GLY A 397 30.76 14.44 -15.91
N GLY A 398 30.31 15.46 -15.18
CA GLY A 398 31.03 16.02 -14.03
C GLY A 398 32.20 16.92 -14.45
N ASN A 399 33.00 17.36 -13.48
CA ASN A 399 34.21 18.14 -13.76
C ASN A 399 35.37 17.21 -14.15
N PRO A 400 35.98 17.36 -15.36
CA PRO A 400 37.09 16.51 -15.80
C PRO A 400 38.37 16.68 -14.96
N ASP A 401 38.54 17.79 -14.24
CA ASP A 401 39.71 18.06 -13.40
C ASP A 401 39.66 17.30 -12.05
N VAL A 402 38.57 16.56 -11.78
CA VAL A 402 38.37 15.84 -10.51
C VAL A 402 38.68 14.35 -10.68
N HIS A 403 39.83 13.93 -10.18
CA HIS A 403 40.35 12.57 -10.36
C HIS A 403 40.01 11.61 -9.21
N ASN A 404 39.28 12.07 -8.19
CA ASN A 404 38.89 11.29 -7.01
C ASN A 404 37.37 11.05 -7.00
N LEU A 405 36.94 9.79 -6.84
CA LEU A 405 35.53 9.38 -7.00
C LEU A 405 34.57 10.12 -6.04
N PRO A 406 34.72 10.09 -4.69
CA PRO A 406 33.90 10.89 -3.77
C PRO A 406 33.83 12.38 -4.09
N GLN A 407 34.93 12.99 -4.54
CA GLN A 407 34.93 14.41 -4.92
C GLN A 407 34.10 14.63 -6.19
N TRP A 408 34.25 13.77 -7.20
CA TRP A 408 33.48 13.82 -8.43
C TRP A 408 31.98 13.59 -8.19
N GLU A 409 31.63 12.59 -7.37
CA GLU A 409 30.24 12.30 -6.97
C GLU A 409 29.60 13.51 -6.26
N SER A 410 30.33 14.17 -5.35
CA SER A 410 29.82 15.37 -4.67
C SER A 410 29.67 16.57 -5.61
N ALA A 411 30.55 16.74 -6.60
CA ALA A 411 30.55 17.88 -7.51
C ALA A 411 29.46 17.79 -8.58
N ILE A 412 29.23 16.60 -9.16
CA ILE A 412 28.28 16.41 -10.26
C ILE A 412 26.81 16.55 -9.82
N VAL A 413 26.50 16.23 -8.56
CA VAL A 413 25.16 16.42 -7.97
C VAL A 413 24.76 17.89 -7.88
N VAL A 414 25.73 18.79 -7.63
CA VAL A 414 25.46 20.22 -7.38
C VAL A 414 25.34 21.05 -8.66
N ASN A 415 25.91 20.59 -9.79
CA ASN A 415 25.96 21.38 -11.03
C ASN A 415 25.42 20.63 -12.26
N ASN A 416 24.14 20.85 -12.57
CA ASN A 416 23.45 20.24 -13.71
C ASN A 416 23.97 20.66 -15.10
N ARG A 417 24.85 21.68 -15.20
CA ARG A 417 25.57 22.00 -16.45
C ARG A 417 26.61 20.94 -16.82
N THR A 418 27.04 20.12 -15.87
CA THR A 418 28.07 19.08 -16.06
C THR A 418 27.47 17.71 -16.39
N TRP A 419 26.15 17.58 -16.46
CA TRP A 419 25.48 16.30 -16.73
C TRP A 419 25.64 15.89 -18.19
N SER A 420 25.98 14.62 -18.40
CA SER A 420 25.94 13.95 -19.71
C SER A 420 24.70 13.09 -19.82
N LEU A 421 24.27 12.82 -21.06
CA LEU A 421 23.38 11.70 -21.35
C LEU A 421 24.22 10.41 -21.19
N ILE A 422 23.82 9.56 -20.25
CA ILE A 422 24.55 8.33 -19.85
C ILE A 422 23.75 7.05 -20.12
N ASP A 423 22.44 7.16 -20.35
CA ASP A 423 21.66 6.11 -21.01
C ASP A 423 20.64 6.69 -21.98
N ARG A 424 20.42 5.96 -23.06
CA ARG A 424 19.45 6.24 -24.12
C ARG A 424 18.22 5.33 -24.07
N GLY A 425 18.27 4.28 -23.24
CA GLY A 425 17.23 3.28 -23.10
C GLY A 425 17.15 2.33 -24.30
N ILE A 426 16.32 1.29 -24.16
CA ILE A 426 16.17 0.23 -25.15
C ILE A 426 14.99 0.46 -26.12
N ARG A 427 14.22 1.54 -25.94
CA ARG A 427 13.01 1.82 -26.75
C ARG A 427 13.26 2.87 -27.82
N PHE A 428 12.92 2.51 -29.06
CA PHE A 428 13.14 3.31 -30.24
C PHE A 428 11.88 3.31 -31.12
N ILE A 429 11.43 4.49 -31.54
CA ILE A 429 10.23 4.69 -32.37
C ILE A 429 10.70 5.01 -33.80
N PRO A 430 10.22 4.30 -34.84
CA PRO A 430 10.66 4.54 -36.20
C PRO A 430 10.10 5.85 -36.77
N VAL A 431 10.83 6.44 -37.72
CA VAL A 431 10.49 7.75 -38.28
C VAL A 431 9.13 7.78 -38.98
N TRP A 432 8.69 6.67 -39.59
CA TRP A 432 7.40 6.60 -40.29
C TRP A 432 6.21 6.72 -39.32
N ASP A 433 6.31 6.21 -38.10
CA ASP A 433 5.23 6.35 -37.10
C ASP A 433 5.13 7.79 -36.58
N ILE A 434 6.27 8.48 -36.43
CA ILE A 434 6.34 9.90 -36.04
C ILE A 434 5.68 10.76 -37.12
N VAL A 435 5.94 10.45 -38.40
CA VAL A 435 5.30 11.09 -39.55
C VAL A 435 3.78 10.85 -39.53
N LEU A 436 3.36 9.60 -39.39
CA LEU A 436 1.94 9.20 -39.31
C LEU A 436 1.19 9.88 -38.17
N SER A 437 1.82 10.05 -37.00
CA SER A 437 1.16 10.55 -35.80
C SER A 437 1.11 12.07 -35.76
N ASN A 438 2.25 12.74 -35.98
CA ASN A 438 2.43 14.14 -35.59
C ASN A 438 2.63 15.11 -36.76
N HIS A 439 2.81 14.60 -37.99
CA HIS A 439 3.06 15.39 -39.21
C HIS A 439 1.98 15.22 -40.29
N LYS A 440 0.74 14.86 -39.88
CA LYS A 440 -0.41 14.62 -40.78
C LYS A 440 -0.78 15.78 -41.72
N CYS A 441 -0.33 17.00 -41.42
CA CYS A 441 -0.62 18.21 -42.21
C CYS A 441 0.62 18.76 -42.95
N ASP A 442 1.80 18.15 -42.77
CA ASP A 442 3.07 18.65 -43.33
C ASP A 442 3.45 17.98 -44.67
N PHE A 443 2.68 16.97 -45.08
CA PHE A 443 2.85 16.17 -46.30
C PHE A 443 1.52 16.00 -47.04
N LYS A 444 1.57 15.75 -48.34
CA LYS A 444 0.38 15.59 -49.20
C LYS A 444 -0.26 14.20 -49.07
N ASP A 445 0.56 13.16 -49.00
CA ASP A 445 0.11 11.76 -48.83
C ASP A 445 0.95 11.06 -47.75
N VAL A 446 0.59 11.36 -46.50
CA VAL A 446 1.28 10.90 -45.28
C VAL A 446 1.30 9.37 -45.17
N LEU A 447 0.19 8.70 -45.54
CA LEU A 447 0.07 7.24 -45.48
C LEU A 447 1.00 6.58 -46.50
N LYS A 448 1.04 7.11 -47.73
CA LYS A 448 1.94 6.60 -48.76
C LYS A 448 3.40 6.85 -48.40
N LEU A 449 3.76 8.06 -47.97
CA LEU A 449 5.12 8.41 -47.55
C LEU A 449 5.61 7.48 -46.44
N ALA A 450 4.80 7.22 -45.42
CA ALA A 450 5.12 6.30 -44.35
C ALA A 450 5.31 4.85 -44.84
N SER A 451 4.38 4.33 -45.66
CA SER A 451 4.51 2.97 -46.21
C SER A 451 5.73 2.84 -47.15
N ASP A 452 6.05 3.89 -47.90
CA ASP A 452 7.19 3.87 -48.81
C ASP A 452 8.50 3.97 -48.02
N LEU A 453 8.59 4.77 -46.95
CA LEU A 453 9.72 4.77 -45.99
C LEU A 453 9.93 3.38 -45.37
N GLN A 454 8.85 2.70 -44.97
CA GLN A 454 8.87 1.33 -44.43
C GLN A 454 9.43 0.32 -45.46
N LYS A 455 8.99 0.41 -46.72
CA LYS A 455 9.52 -0.41 -47.84
C LYS A 455 10.99 -0.10 -48.11
N ALA A 456 11.37 1.18 -48.16
CA ALA A 456 12.75 1.58 -48.40
C ALA A 456 13.69 1.09 -47.30
N TYR A 457 13.28 1.22 -46.03
CA TYR A 457 14.02 0.65 -44.90
C TYR A 457 14.17 -0.88 -45.02
N THR A 458 13.08 -1.57 -45.38
CA THR A 458 13.10 -3.03 -45.63
C THR A 458 14.08 -3.41 -46.74
N ILE A 459 14.07 -2.70 -47.87
CA ILE A 459 14.96 -2.92 -49.02
C ILE A 459 16.43 -2.66 -48.65
N LEU A 460 16.71 -1.55 -47.95
CA LEU A 460 18.06 -1.11 -47.62
C LEU A 460 18.72 -1.97 -46.53
N THR A 461 17.94 -2.43 -45.54
CA THR A 461 18.46 -3.21 -44.40
C THR A 461 18.30 -4.72 -44.55
N LYS A 462 17.45 -5.18 -45.47
CA LYS A 462 17.02 -6.58 -45.63
C LYS A 462 16.36 -7.18 -44.38
N LYS A 463 15.83 -6.33 -43.51
CA LYS A 463 15.00 -6.72 -42.37
C LYS A 463 13.55 -6.44 -42.69
N GLU A 464 12.65 -7.36 -42.39
CA GLU A 464 11.23 -7.03 -42.34
C GLU A 464 11.01 -5.96 -41.26
N VAL A 465 10.10 -5.01 -41.53
CA VAL A 465 9.57 -4.17 -40.45
C VAL A 465 8.61 -5.04 -39.66
N HIS A 466 9.18 -5.76 -38.69
CA HIS A 466 8.41 -6.24 -37.57
C HIS A 466 7.84 -5.02 -36.86
N ASN A 467 6.52 -4.82 -36.99
CA ASN A 467 5.73 -4.46 -35.82
C ASN A 467 6.19 -5.41 -34.71
N TYR A 468 6.66 -4.89 -33.58
CA TYR A 468 6.96 -5.71 -32.42
C TYR A 468 5.74 -6.61 -32.10
N PRO A 469 5.91 -7.77 -31.45
CA PRO A 469 4.77 -8.46 -30.85
C PRO A 469 3.98 -7.54 -29.89
N GLU A 470 4.66 -6.53 -29.33
CA GLU A 470 4.06 -5.42 -28.58
C GLU A 470 3.33 -4.39 -29.47
N ASP A 471 3.72 -4.19 -30.74
CA ASP A 471 3.03 -3.30 -31.69
C ASP A 471 1.81 -3.96 -32.34
N GLU A 472 1.87 -5.25 -32.68
CA GLU A 472 0.68 -6.00 -33.13
C GLU A 472 -0.33 -6.10 -31.98
N LEU A 473 0.16 -6.35 -30.75
CA LEU A 473 -0.66 -6.27 -29.55
C LEU A 473 -1.15 -4.82 -29.28
N ALA A 474 -0.36 -3.79 -29.58
CA ALA A 474 -0.79 -2.40 -29.45
C ALA A 474 -1.87 -2.04 -30.48
N ASP A 475 -1.73 -2.41 -31.75
CA ASP A 475 -2.73 -2.21 -32.80
C ASP A 475 -4.03 -2.95 -32.47
N ILE A 476 -3.93 -4.22 -32.04
CA ILE A 476 -5.10 -5.00 -31.60
C ILE A 476 -5.72 -4.42 -30.32
N ASN A 477 -4.93 -3.87 -29.38
CA ASN A 477 -5.46 -3.17 -28.20
C ASN A 477 -6.11 -1.82 -28.55
N VAL A 478 -5.56 -1.06 -29.50
CA VAL A 478 -6.17 0.18 -30.02
C VAL A 478 -7.49 -0.16 -30.73
N LYS A 479 -7.50 -1.23 -31.54
CA LYS A 479 -8.72 -1.77 -32.16
C LYS A 479 -9.73 -2.25 -31.11
N ALA A 480 -9.29 -2.91 -30.06
CA ALA A 480 -10.14 -3.33 -28.94
C ALA A 480 -10.77 -2.11 -28.25
N GLN A 481 -9.99 -1.08 -27.95
CA GLN A 481 -10.49 0.18 -27.37
C GLN A 481 -11.51 0.86 -28.29
N SER A 482 -11.25 0.91 -29.61
CA SER A 482 -12.23 1.43 -30.59
C SER A 482 -13.55 0.65 -30.56
N ILE A 483 -13.48 -0.68 -30.59
CA ILE A 483 -14.66 -1.56 -30.52
C ILE A 483 -15.41 -1.38 -29.18
N MET A 484 -14.70 -1.14 -28.08
CA MET A 484 -15.29 -0.85 -26.76
C MET A 484 -15.97 0.52 -26.66
N GLU A 485 -15.53 1.52 -27.44
CA GLU A 485 -16.24 2.80 -27.59
C GLU A 485 -17.48 2.65 -28.47
N ASP A 486 -17.37 1.96 -29.61
CA ASP A 486 -18.49 1.67 -30.50
C ASP A 486 -19.60 0.87 -29.78
N ALA A 487 -19.22 -0.06 -28.90
CA ALA A 487 -20.13 -0.88 -28.09
C ALA A 487 -21.14 -0.07 -27.25
N LYS A 488 -20.83 1.18 -26.92
CA LYS A 488 -21.77 2.07 -26.20
C LYS A 488 -23.00 2.41 -27.04
N GLN A 489 -22.90 2.34 -28.37
CA GLN A 489 -23.91 2.79 -29.34
C GLN A 489 -24.58 1.64 -30.12
N TRP A 490 -24.20 0.38 -29.85
CA TRP A 490 -24.76 -0.78 -30.56
C TRP A 490 -26.27 -0.94 -30.34
N LYS A 491 -26.95 -1.32 -31.42
CA LYS A 491 -28.39 -1.55 -31.48
C LYS A 491 -28.72 -3.03 -31.34
N GLU A 492 -29.90 -3.32 -30.81
CA GLU A 492 -30.39 -4.68 -30.59
C GLU A 492 -30.66 -5.48 -31.88
N SER A 493 -30.73 -4.81 -33.04
CA SER A 493 -30.95 -5.44 -34.35
C SER A 493 -29.77 -6.29 -34.85
N ASP A 494 -28.55 -6.03 -34.35
CA ASP A 494 -27.31 -6.52 -34.95
C ASP A 494 -26.47 -7.35 -33.97
N ASN A 495 -27.11 -7.85 -32.90
CA ASN A 495 -26.46 -8.56 -31.78
C ASN A 495 -25.56 -9.72 -32.22
N ASP A 496 -26.00 -10.53 -33.19
CA ASP A 496 -25.26 -11.71 -33.64
C ASP A 496 -23.93 -11.33 -34.35
N THR A 497 -23.96 -10.28 -35.18
CA THR A 497 -22.80 -9.69 -35.86
C THR A 497 -21.80 -9.11 -34.85
N HIS A 498 -22.29 -8.39 -33.83
CA HIS A 498 -21.44 -7.84 -32.78
C HIS A 498 -20.76 -8.95 -31.95
N LEU A 499 -21.48 -10.04 -31.65
CA LEU A 499 -20.90 -11.20 -30.96
C LEU A 499 -19.82 -11.91 -31.79
N GLU A 500 -19.95 -11.98 -33.12
CA GLU A 500 -18.90 -12.53 -34.00
C GLU A 500 -17.66 -11.63 -34.04
N MET A 501 -17.84 -10.32 -34.13
CA MET A 501 -16.72 -9.37 -34.07
C MET A 501 -15.97 -9.45 -32.74
N LEU A 502 -16.68 -9.62 -31.62
CA LEU A 502 -16.08 -9.84 -30.30
C LEU A 502 -15.33 -11.18 -30.23
N ALA A 503 -15.86 -12.24 -30.86
CA ALA A 503 -15.20 -13.55 -30.89
C ALA A 503 -13.90 -13.52 -31.72
N ASP A 504 -13.91 -12.87 -32.89
CA ASP A 504 -12.71 -12.63 -33.71
C ASP A 504 -11.65 -11.80 -32.95
N LEU A 505 -12.07 -10.74 -32.24
CA LEU A 505 -11.18 -9.93 -31.41
C LEU A 505 -10.55 -10.75 -30.27
N LYS A 506 -11.35 -11.55 -29.57
CA LYS A 506 -10.87 -12.44 -28.50
C LYS A 506 -9.85 -13.45 -29.01
N GLN A 507 -10.16 -14.08 -30.15
CA GLN A 507 -9.27 -15.05 -30.78
C GLN A 507 -7.92 -14.41 -31.15
N LYS A 508 -7.92 -13.21 -31.73
CA LYS A 508 -6.69 -12.48 -32.10
C LYS A 508 -5.85 -12.07 -30.88
N LEU A 509 -6.49 -11.55 -29.82
CA LEU A 509 -5.81 -11.25 -28.55
C LEU A 509 -5.17 -12.49 -27.91
N TYR A 510 -5.85 -13.64 -28.00
CA TYR A 510 -5.29 -14.92 -27.56
C TYR A 510 -4.15 -15.41 -28.46
N GLU A 511 -4.25 -15.24 -29.78
CA GLU A 511 -3.21 -15.62 -30.73
C GLU A 511 -1.90 -14.83 -30.53
N CYS A 512 -1.98 -13.54 -30.23
CA CYS A 512 -0.80 -12.71 -29.96
C CYS A 512 -0.19 -12.99 -28.58
N THR A 513 -0.99 -13.10 -27.53
CA THR A 513 -0.47 -13.19 -26.14
C THR A 513 -0.27 -14.62 -25.61
N LYS A 514 -0.96 -15.60 -26.22
CA LYS A 514 -1.17 -16.97 -25.72
C LYS A 514 -1.84 -17.03 -24.32
N THR A 515 -2.59 -15.99 -23.96
CA THR A 515 -3.32 -15.87 -22.69
C THR A 515 -4.71 -15.30 -22.94
N ASN A 516 -5.67 -15.55 -22.05
CA ASN A 516 -6.98 -14.86 -22.09
C ASN A 516 -6.96 -13.54 -21.29
N ARG A 517 -5.85 -13.21 -20.65
CA ARG A 517 -5.72 -12.08 -19.75
C ARG A 517 -5.90 -10.73 -20.45
N SER A 518 -5.34 -10.56 -21.65
CA SER A 518 -5.52 -9.35 -22.46
C SER A 518 -6.99 -9.11 -22.85
N TRP A 519 -7.74 -10.17 -23.19
CA TRP A 519 -9.19 -10.08 -23.40
C TRP A 519 -9.94 -9.67 -22.13
N ILE A 520 -9.55 -10.21 -20.97
CA ILE A 520 -10.22 -9.94 -19.70
C ILE A 520 -9.94 -8.50 -19.23
N ASP A 521 -8.68 -8.08 -19.25
CA ASP A 521 -8.23 -6.78 -18.77
C ASP A 521 -8.68 -5.64 -19.70
N THR A 522 -8.60 -5.81 -21.04
CA THR A 522 -8.97 -4.77 -22.03
C THR A 522 -10.46 -4.75 -22.37
N CYS A 523 -11.10 -5.91 -22.55
CA CYS A 523 -12.48 -6.00 -23.07
C CYS A 523 -13.50 -6.38 -22.00
N LEU A 524 -13.33 -7.53 -21.32
CA LEU A 524 -14.36 -8.05 -20.40
C LEU A 524 -14.55 -7.20 -19.14
N SER A 525 -13.49 -6.51 -18.72
CA SER A 525 -13.53 -5.53 -17.63
C SER A 525 -14.12 -4.17 -18.05
N HIS A 526 -14.36 -3.94 -19.35
CA HIS A 526 -14.87 -2.66 -19.84
C HIS A 526 -16.39 -2.53 -19.64
N PRO A 527 -16.90 -1.45 -19.00
CA PRO A 527 -18.33 -1.33 -18.67
C PRO A 527 -19.28 -1.42 -19.87
N ALA A 528 -18.87 -0.92 -21.05
CA ALA A 528 -19.72 -0.96 -22.25
C ALA A 528 -20.03 -2.39 -22.71
N LEU A 529 -19.06 -3.31 -22.63
CA LEU A 529 -19.26 -4.71 -22.98
C LEU A 529 -20.15 -5.42 -21.95
N GLN A 530 -19.94 -5.15 -20.65
CA GLN A 530 -20.76 -5.74 -19.58
C GLN A 530 -22.24 -5.31 -19.66
N GLU A 531 -22.48 -4.05 -20.01
CA GLU A 531 -23.81 -3.50 -20.27
C GLU A 531 -24.42 -4.09 -21.56
N PHE A 532 -23.65 -4.24 -22.63
CA PHE A 532 -24.11 -4.93 -23.85
C PHE A 532 -24.51 -6.39 -23.59
N MET A 533 -23.69 -7.14 -22.83
CA MET A 533 -24.01 -8.52 -22.41
C MET A 533 -25.28 -8.57 -21.54
N THR A 534 -25.50 -7.55 -20.70
CA THR A 534 -26.74 -7.38 -19.93
C THR A 534 -27.95 -7.16 -20.84
N ARG A 535 -27.82 -6.33 -21.89
CA ARG A 535 -28.90 -6.06 -22.85
C ARG A 535 -29.29 -7.29 -23.66
N ILE A 536 -28.31 -8.07 -24.14
CA ILE A 536 -28.57 -9.37 -24.80
C ILE A 536 -29.40 -10.27 -23.89
N VAL A 537 -28.99 -10.43 -22.62
CA VAL A 537 -29.72 -11.27 -21.66
C VAL A 537 -31.14 -10.75 -21.43
N SER A 538 -31.40 -9.44 -21.44
CA SER A 538 -32.77 -8.92 -21.36
C SER A 538 -33.60 -9.13 -22.63
N ALA A 539 -33.02 -8.94 -23.82
CA ALA A 539 -33.71 -9.08 -25.10
C ALA A 539 -34.13 -10.53 -25.36
N TYR A 540 -33.24 -11.49 -25.09
CA TYR A 540 -33.47 -12.92 -25.30
C TYR A 540 -33.92 -13.67 -24.03
N LYS A 541 -34.34 -12.97 -22.96
CA LYS A 541 -34.78 -13.61 -21.72
C LYS A 541 -36.02 -14.49 -21.89
N HIS A 542 -36.89 -14.10 -22.81
CA HIS A 542 -38.22 -14.68 -23.01
C HIS A 542 -38.39 -15.38 -24.36
N SER A 543 -37.34 -15.43 -25.19
CA SER A 543 -37.33 -16.18 -26.45
C SER A 543 -36.92 -17.64 -26.23
N SER A 544 -37.60 -18.55 -26.92
CA SER A 544 -37.37 -20.00 -26.84
C SER A 544 -37.12 -20.62 -28.23
N CYS A 545 -36.36 -19.90 -29.06
CA CYS A 545 -36.00 -20.31 -30.42
C CYS A 545 -34.53 -20.75 -30.51
N ASP A 546 -34.18 -21.51 -31.55
CA ASP A 546 -32.81 -22.02 -31.80
C ASP A 546 -31.75 -20.90 -31.83
N GLU A 547 -32.13 -19.71 -32.32
CA GLU A 547 -31.30 -18.49 -32.29
C GLU A 547 -30.87 -18.11 -30.86
N THR A 548 -31.75 -18.31 -29.87
CA THR A 548 -31.44 -18.01 -28.46
C THR A 548 -30.35 -18.92 -27.92
N ASP A 549 -30.32 -20.18 -28.33
CA ASP A 549 -29.29 -21.13 -27.88
C ASP A 549 -27.95 -20.92 -28.63
N TRP A 550 -27.99 -20.45 -29.88
CA TRP A 550 -26.81 -19.98 -30.60
C TRP A 550 -26.17 -18.76 -29.94
N ILE A 551 -26.98 -17.76 -29.56
CA ILE A 551 -26.53 -16.58 -28.81
C ILE A 551 -25.91 -16.99 -27.46
N LYS A 552 -26.51 -17.95 -26.73
CA LYS A 552 -25.89 -18.48 -25.49
C LYS A 552 -24.53 -19.14 -25.76
N ILE A 553 -24.37 -19.91 -26.84
CA ILE A 553 -23.08 -20.52 -27.21
C ILE A 553 -22.02 -19.45 -27.48
N LYS A 554 -22.36 -18.40 -28.24
CA LYS A 554 -21.46 -17.25 -28.48
C LYS A 554 -21.11 -16.54 -27.17
N MET A 555 -22.08 -16.29 -26.29
CA MET A 555 -21.80 -15.69 -24.97
C MET A 555 -20.90 -16.56 -24.09
N ARG A 556 -21.07 -17.90 -24.06
CA ARG A 556 -20.15 -18.81 -23.34
C ARG A 556 -18.71 -18.65 -23.82
N TYR A 557 -18.49 -18.66 -25.14
CA TYR A 557 -17.15 -18.46 -25.71
C TYR A 557 -16.52 -17.13 -25.31
N LEU A 558 -17.30 -16.04 -25.21
CA LEU A 558 -16.77 -14.74 -24.77
C LEU A 558 -16.45 -14.70 -23.25
N LEU A 559 -17.24 -15.40 -22.44
CA LEU A 559 -17.10 -15.43 -20.98
C LEU A 559 -16.04 -16.43 -20.47
N GLU A 560 -15.80 -17.54 -21.17
CA GLU A 560 -14.84 -18.58 -20.76
C GLU A 560 -13.45 -18.44 -21.40
N PRO A 561 -12.36 -18.83 -20.72
CA PRO A 561 -12.24 -19.18 -19.31
C PRO A 561 -12.03 -17.93 -18.42
N ASN A 562 -12.08 -18.13 -17.10
CA ASN A 562 -11.80 -17.13 -16.07
C ASN A 562 -12.85 -15.99 -16.00
N ILE A 563 -14.14 -16.35 -16.04
CA ILE A 563 -15.26 -15.37 -15.97
C ILE A 563 -15.25 -14.59 -14.65
N TYR A 564 -14.76 -15.22 -13.58
CA TYR A 564 -14.64 -14.63 -12.25
C TYR A 564 -13.34 -13.86 -12.06
N ALA A 565 -12.46 -13.71 -13.06
CA ALA A 565 -11.25 -12.89 -12.92
C ALA A 565 -11.55 -11.38 -12.78
N VAL A 566 -12.57 -10.89 -13.49
CA VAL A 566 -13.08 -9.52 -13.34
C VAL A 566 -13.63 -9.33 -11.92
N GLU A 567 -13.38 -8.20 -11.27
CA GLU A 567 -13.98 -7.92 -9.95
C GLU A 567 -15.39 -7.37 -10.07
N ASN A 568 -15.53 -6.21 -10.71
CA ASN A 568 -16.80 -5.51 -10.85
C ASN A 568 -17.47 -5.90 -12.18
N PHE A 569 -18.30 -6.95 -12.16
CA PHE A 569 -19.12 -7.37 -13.31
C PHE A 569 -20.63 -7.22 -12.95
N PRO A 570 -21.33 -6.19 -13.45
CA PRO A 570 -22.74 -5.98 -13.23
C PRO A 570 -23.60 -7.18 -13.63
N LYS A 571 -24.50 -7.61 -12.73
CA LYS A 571 -25.46 -8.71 -12.94
C LYS A 571 -24.83 -10.05 -13.38
N ARG A 572 -23.54 -10.32 -13.05
CA ARG A 572 -22.84 -11.57 -13.41
C ARG A 572 -23.70 -12.81 -13.11
N SER A 573 -24.26 -12.92 -11.92
CA SER A 573 -25.12 -14.04 -11.51
C SER A 573 -26.34 -14.25 -12.41
N SER A 574 -26.99 -13.17 -12.85
CA SER A 574 -28.12 -13.25 -13.79
C SER A 574 -27.68 -13.63 -15.20
N ILE A 575 -26.51 -13.15 -15.64
CA ILE A 575 -25.95 -13.47 -16.95
C ILE A 575 -25.49 -14.93 -16.99
N THR A 576 -24.75 -15.40 -15.99
CA THR A 576 -24.33 -16.81 -15.89
C THR A 576 -25.54 -17.73 -15.77
N GLN A 577 -26.51 -17.43 -14.93
CA GLN A 577 -27.73 -18.23 -14.82
C GLN A 577 -28.52 -18.31 -16.14
N TRP A 578 -28.53 -17.25 -16.96
CA TRP A 578 -29.18 -17.30 -18.27
C TRP A 578 -28.36 -18.06 -19.33
N VAL A 579 -27.04 -17.85 -19.34
CA VAL A 579 -26.12 -18.47 -20.31
C VAL A 579 -25.93 -19.98 -20.04
N TYR A 580 -25.86 -20.40 -18.77
CA TYR A 580 -25.61 -21.79 -18.36
C TYR A 580 -26.87 -22.52 -17.85
N GLY A 581 -27.97 -21.80 -17.61
CA GLY A 581 -29.19 -22.36 -17.03
C GLY A 581 -29.01 -22.68 -15.54
N SER A 582 -29.60 -23.78 -15.09
CA SER A 582 -29.41 -24.31 -13.73
C SER A 582 -28.10 -25.09 -13.56
N ASP A 583 -27.31 -25.24 -14.61
CA ASP A 583 -26.11 -26.09 -14.63
C ASP A 583 -24.86 -25.28 -14.24
N THR A 584 -24.82 -24.82 -12.98
CA THR A 584 -23.69 -24.08 -12.40
C THR A 584 -22.41 -24.93 -12.32
N VAL A 585 -22.56 -26.27 -12.36
CA VAL A 585 -21.44 -27.22 -12.38
C VAL A 585 -20.55 -26.98 -13.60
N ARG A 586 -21.13 -26.75 -14.79
CA ARG A 586 -20.35 -26.44 -16.01
C ARG A 586 -19.44 -25.23 -15.88
N VAL A 587 -19.88 -24.21 -15.14
CA VAL A 587 -19.09 -23.00 -14.93
C VAL A 587 -17.88 -23.32 -14.05
N LEU A 588 -18.06 -24.14 -13.00
CA LEU A 588 -16.95 -24.63 -12.20
C LEU A 588 -16.00 -25.50 -13.02
N ASP A 589 -16.55 -26.45 -13.80
CA ASP A 589 -15.75 -27.33 -14.65
C ASP A 589 -14.91 -26.52 -15.64
N ALA A 590 -15.44 -25.43 -16.20
CA ALA A 590 -14.69 -24.53 -17.08
C ALA A 590 -13.50 -23.86 -16.35
N GLU A 591 -13.69 -23.37 -15.12
CA GLU A 591 -12.62 -22.75 -14.30
C GLU A 591 -11.57 -23.79 -13.84
N LEU A 592 -12.00 -24.99 -13.44
CA LEU A 592 -11.10 -26.11 -13.08
C LEU A 592 -10.27 -26.56 -14.30
N ASN A 593 -10.90 -26.72 -15.46
CA ASN A 593 -10.20 -27.03 -16.71
C ASN A 593 -9.27 -25.90 -17.15
N ALA A 594 -9.58 -24.63 -16.84
CA ALA A 594 -8.70 -23.51 -17.11
C ALA A 594 -7.42 -23.59 -16.27
N LEU A 595 -7.54 -23.80 -14.95
CA LEU A 595 -6.39 -23.98 -14.06
C LEU A 595 -5.53 -25.19 -14.47
N GLY A 596 -6.16 -26.33 -14.78
CA GLY A 596 -5.47 -27.52 -15.29
C GLY A 596 -4.69 -27.26 -16.58
N LYS A 597 -5.29 -26.53 -17.55
CA LYS A 597 -4.60 -26.08 -18.76
C LYS A 597 -3.41 -25.18 -18.43
N THR A 598 -3.59 -24.19 -17.54
CA THR A 598 -2.50 -23.30 -17.10
C THR A 598 -1.33 -24.09 -16.51
N PHE A 599 -1.56 -25.12 -15.69
CA PHE A 599 -0.49 -26.01 -15.20
C PHE A 599 0.24 -26.74 -16.33
N THR A 600 -0.50 -27.33 -17.28
CA THR A 600 0.12 -28.07 -18.40
C THR A 600 0.97 -27.18 -19.32
N GLU A 601 0.46 -25.99 -19.68
CA GLU A 601 1.17 -25.05 -20.55
C GLU A 601 2.36 -24.40 -19.83
N THR A 602 2.24 -24.12 -18.52
CA THR A 602 3.37 -23.62 -17.71
C THR A 602 4.49 -24.67 -17.62
N LYS A 603 4.16 -25.95 -17.34
CA LYS A 603 5.16 -27.02 -17.32
C LYS A 603 5.84 -27.21 -18.66
N LYS A 604 5.09 -27.08 -19.77
CA LYS A 604 5.64 -27.12 -21.12
C LYS A 604 6.62 -25.96 -21.37
N GLN A 605 6.23 -24.71 -21.08
CA GLN A 605 7.09 -23.53 -21.26
C GLN A 605 8.35 -23.59 -20.38
N LEU A 606 8.23 -24.05 -19.13
CA LEU A 606 9.39 -24.27 -18.24
C LEU A 606 10.32 -25.34 -18.80
N LYS A 607 9.79 -26.45 -19.33
CA LYS A 607 10.61 -27.51 -19.94
C LYS A 607 11.30 -27.05 -21.22
N GLU A 608 10.59 -26.35 -22.11
CA GLU A 608 11.16 -25.74 -23.32
C GLU A 608 12.26 -24.72 -22.99
N ALA A 609 12.13 -23.99 -21.87
CA ALA A 609 13.17 -23.09 -21.36
C ALA A 609 14.36 -23.84 -20.74
N MET A 610 14.14 -25.00 -20.10
CA MET A 610 15.21 -25.85 -19.57
C MET A 610 16.03 -26.54 -20.68
N ASP A 611 15.39 -26.95 -21.77
CA ASP A 611 16.03 -27.60 -22.91
C ASP A 611 16.77 -26.58 -23.85
N ALA A 612 16.73 -25.27 -23.55
CA ALA A 612 17.25 -24.21 -24.41
C ALA A 612 18.79 -23.98 -24.26
N PRO A 613 19.61 -24.25 -25.30
CA PRO A 613 21.07 -24.37 -25.15
C PRO A 613 21.86 -23.05 -25.01
N THR A 614 21.23 -21.87 -25.07
CA THR A 614 21.96 -20.57 -25.14
C THR A 614 21.38 -19.42 -24.30
N SER A 615 20.40 -19.65 -23.42
CA SER A 615 20.00 -18.69 -22.37
C SER A 615 19.14 -19.33 -21.29
N PHE A 616 19.57 -20.50 -20.79
CA PHE A 616 18.85 -21.28 -19.79
C PHE A 616 18.30 -20.40 -18.66
N GLU A 617 19.15 -19.61 -18.00
CA GLU A 617 18.78 -18.84 -16.81
C GLU A 617 17.77 -17.72 -17.08
N THR A 618 17.97 -16.90 -18.10
CA THR A 618 17.05 -15.80 -18.45
C THR A 618 15.72 -16.31 -19.00
N ALA A 619 15.74 -17.31 -19.89
CA ALA A 619 14.52 -17.88 -20.46
C ALA A 619 13.72 -18.65 -19.41
N LEU A 620 14.41 -19.38 -18.52
CA LEU A 620 13.78 -20.04 -17.37
C LEU A 620 13.18 -19.01 -16.41
N ASN A 621 13.85 -17.89 -16.13
CA ASN A 621 13.29 -16.85 -15.26
C ASN A 621 12.07 -16.15 -15.89
N GLU A 622 12.11 -15.83 -17.19
CA GLU A 622 10.97 -15.28 -17.93
C GLU A 622 9.77 -16.26 -17.94
N ALA A 623 10.02 -17.55 -18.16
CA ALA A 623 9.02 -18.61 -18.07
C ALA A 623 8.48 -18.80 -16.64
N LYS A 624 9.33 -18.73 -15.60
CA LYS A 624 8.93 -18.80 -14.19
C LYS A 624 8.04 -17.62 -13.79
N VAL A 625 8.41 -16.39 -14.17
CA VAL A 625 7.60 -15.18 -13.92
C VAL A 625 6.25 -15.30 -14.62
N LYS A 626 6.23 -15.63 -15.92
CA LYS A 626 4.99 -15.79 -16.69
C LYS A 626 4.09 -16.88 -16.10
N GLY A 627 4.65 -18.07 -15.85
CA GLY A 627 3.95 -19.21 -15.29
C GLY A 627 3.35 -18.94 -13.91
N THR A 628 4.14 -18.34 -13.00
CA THR A 628 3.66 -17.98 -11.66
C THR A 628 2.50 -16.99 -11.72
N ASN A 629 2.58 -15.99 -12.60
CA ASN A 629 1.52 -14.99 -12.78
C ASN A 629 0.23 -15.59 -13.34
N GLU A 630 0.33 -16.47 -14.36
CA GLU A 630 -0.85 -17.11 -14.94
C GLU A 630 -1.50 -18.12 -13.98
N ILE A 631 -0.70 -18.91 -13.23
CA ILE A 631 -1.23 -19.83 -12.20
C ILE A 631 -1.93 -19.03 -11.09
N THR A 632 -1.33 -17.92 -10.63
CA THR A 632 -1.94 -17.01 -9.64
C THR A 632 -3.29 -16.47 -10.15
N PHE A 633 -3.35 -16.07 -11.41
CA PHE A 633 -4.56 -15.53 -12.03
C PHE A 633 -5.69 -16.57 -12.11
N SER A 634 -5.43 -17.75 -12.70
CA SER A 634 -6.42 -18.83 -12.82
C SER A 634 -6.88 -19.34 -11.45
N LEU A 635 -5.96 -19.49 -10.48
CA LEU A 635 -6.30 -19.92 -9.11
C LEU A 635 -7.21 -18.89 -8.41
N ASN A 636 -6.94 -17.59 -8.56
CA ASN A 636 -7.78 -16.55 -7.97
C ASN A 636 -9.16 -16.43 -8.62
N SER A 637 -9.27 -16.64 -9.95
CA SER A 637 -10.56 -16.73 -10.65
C SER A 637 -11.39 -17.89 -10.08
N LEU A 638 -10.81 -19.09 -10.01
CA LEU A 638 -11.46 -20.27 -9.41
C LEU A 638 -11.84 -20.04 -7.94
N CYS A 639 -10.98 -19.39 -7.15
CA CYS A 639 -11.30 -19.04 -5.77
C CYS A 639 -12.45 -18.03 -5.64
N ARG A 640 -12.61 -17.11 -6.61
CA ARG A 640 -13.78 -16.21 -6.65
C ARG A 640 -15.04 -16.93 -7.12
N CYS A 641 -14.92 -17.87 -8.07
CA CYS A 641 -15.98 -18.80 -8.47
C CYS A 641 -16.53 -19.59 -7.26
N PHE A 642 -15.65 -20.19 -6.44
CA PHE A 642 -16.08 -20.89 -5.24
C PHE A 642 -16.84 -19.99 -4.24
N ARG A 643 -16.39 -18.75 -4.00
CA ARG A 643 -17.07 -17.79 -3.11
C ARG A 643 -18.45 -17.39 -3.60
N GLU A 644 -18.59 -17.09 -4.89
CA GLU A 644 -19.89 -16.73 -5.49
C GLU A 644 -20.85 -17.92 -5.61
N MET A 645 -20.35 -19.17 -5.49
CA MET A 645 -21.14 -20.40 -5.36
C MET A 645 -21.31 -20.88 -3.90
N GLU A 646 -20.82 -20.13 -2.90
CA GLU A 646 -20.84 -20.49 -1.47
C GLU A 646 -20.07 -21.79 -1.11
N ARG A 647 -19.13 -22.22 -1.96
CA ARG A 647 -18.34 -23.46 -1.83
C ARG A 647 -17.03 -23.24 -1.07
N MET A 648 -17.16 -22.80 0.19
CA MET A 648 -16.02 -22.39 1.03
C MET A 648 -15.05 -23.53 1.36
N GLU A 649 -15.55 -24.77 1.49
CA GLU A 649 -14.75 -25.97 1.72
C GLU A 649 -13.78 -26.26 0.56
N GLU A 650 -14.27 -26.18 -0.68
CA GLU A 650 -13.47 -26.33 -1.90
C GLU A 650 -12.43 -25.23 -2.05
N GLU A 651 -12.79 -23.96 -1.80
CA GLU A 651 -11.81 -22.86 -1.85
C GLU A 651 -10.68 -23.08 -0.82
N LEU A 652 -11.03 -23.47 0.41
CA LEU A 652 -10.07 -23.69 1.48
C LEU A 652 -9.13 -24.86 1.18
N LEU A 653 -9.62 -25.91 0.52
CA LEU A 653 -8.80 -27.03 0.03
C LEU A 653 -7.77 -26.56 -1.00
N PHE A 654 -8.22 -25.82 -2.03
CA PHE A 654 -7.34 -25.31 -3.09
C PHE A 654 -6.31 -24.30 -2.57
N ILE A 655 -6.72 -23.41 -1.66
CA ILE A 655 -5.81 -22.48 -0.97
C ILE A 655 -4.80 -23.23 -0.11
N SER A 656 -5.20 -24.33 0.56
CA SER A 656 -4.30 -25.12 1.41
C SER A 656 -3.23 -25.85 0.60
N CYS A 657 -3.60 -26.45 -0.54
CA CYS A 657 -2.62 -27.01 -1.50
C CYS A 657 -1.69 -25.92 -2.06
N ALA A 658 -2.23 -24.74 -2.43
CA ALA A 658 -1.41 -23.64 -2.93
C ALA A 658 -0.43 -23.09 -1.88
N ALA A 659 -0.83 -23.03 -0.61
CA ALA A 659 0.01 -22.57 0.50
C ALA A 659 1.25 -23.46 0.69
N ALA A 660 1.13 -24.77 0.43
CA ALA A 660 2.27 -25.70 0.44
C ALA A 660 3.32 -25.43 -0.68
N SER A 661 2.99 -24.60 -1.68
CA SER A 661 3.92 -24.10 -2.70
C SER A 661 4.26 -22.61 -2.54
N GLY A 662 3.97 -22.00 -1.38
CA GLY A 662 4.29 -20.59 -1.09
C GLY A 662 3.19 -19.57 -1.41
N PHE A 663 1.94 -20.00 -1.63
CA PHE A 663 0.82 -19.07 -1.83
C PHE A 663 0.41 -18.37 -0.53
N ARG A 664 0.42 -17.04 -0.52
CA ARG A 664 -0.02 -16.24 0.62
C ARG A 664 -1.48 -15.86 0.50
N THR A 665 -2.25 -16.20 1.54
CA THR A 665 -3.71 -16.06 1.55
C THR A 665 -4.21 -14.62 1.60
N LYS A 666 -3.41 -13.69 2.17
CA LYS A 666 -3.75 -12.26 2.30
C LYS A 666 -3.46 -11.50 1.01
N GLU A 667 -2.27 -11.70 0.44
CA GLU A 667 -1.81 -11.08 -0.81
C GLU A 667 -2.42 -11.75 -2.05
N ARG A 668 -2.98 -12.96 -1.91
CA ARG A 668 -3.56 -13.79 -2.98
C ARG A 668 -2.53 -14.03 -4.12
N SER A 669 -1.27 -14.23 -3.75
CA SER A 669 -0.15 -14.47 -4.68
C SER A 669 0.88 -15.42 -4.08
N PHE A 670 1.70 -16.06 -4.92
CA PHE A 670 2.90 -16.77 -4.46
C PHE A 670 3.99 -15.77 -4.01
N ASP A 671 4.77 -16.13 -3.00
CA ASP A 671 5.86 -15.29 -2.50
C ASP A 671 7.23 -15.58 -3.16
N ARG A 672 7.30 -16.68 -3.91
CA ARG A 672 8.43 -17.06 -4.75
C ARG A 672 7.95 -17.45 -6.15
N LEU A 673 8.87 -17.40 -7.12
CA LEU A 673 8.60 -17.88 -8.47
C LEU A 673 8.60 -19.40 -8.52
N LEU A 674 7.50 -20.00 -9.00
CA LEU A 674 7.33 -21.44 -9.11
C LEU A 674 8.24 -22.01 -10.21
N ASP A 675 8.99 -23.06 -9.89
CA ASP A 675 9.71 -23.86 -10.87
C ASP A 675 8.92 -25.09 -11.35
N TYR A 676 9.54 -25.92 -12.19
CA TYR A 676 8.85 -27.08 -12.78
C TYR A 676 8.36 -28.07 -11.72
N GLU A 677 9.15 -28.30 -10.66
CA GLU A 677 8.77 -29.23 -9.59
C GLU A 677 7.73 -28.61 -8.65
N ASP A 678 7.82 -27.31 -8.37
CA ASP A 678 6.78 -26.58 -7.63
C ASP A 678 5.42 -26.65 -8.35
N VAL A 679 5.39 -26.41 -9.66
CA VAL A 679 4.15 -26.49 -10.47
C VAL A 679 3.66 -27.94 -10.58
N ASN A 680 4.56 -28.91 -10.72
CA ASN A 680 4.20 -30.31 -10.81
C ASN A 680 3.64 -30.87 -9.49
N CYS A 681 4.27 -30.51 -8.37
CA CYS A 681 3.82 -30.84 -7.02
C CYS A 681 2.47 -30.18 -6.72
N LEU A 682 2.30 -28.89 -7.02
CA LEU A 682 1.04 -28.16 -6.83
C LEU A 682 -0.11 -28.79 -7.62
N GLN A 683 0.10 -29.10 -8.91
CA GLN A 683 -0.93 -29.76 -9.71
C GLN A 683 -1.30 -31.12 -9.10
N HIS A 684 -0.31 -31.96 -8.77
CA HIS A 684 -0.58 -33.28 -8.19
C HIS A 684 -1.32 -33.18 -6.85
N GLN A 685 -0.96 -32.22 -5.98
CA GLN A 685 -1.65 -31.98 -4.72
C GLN A 685 -3.09 -31.54 -4.93
N VAL A 686 -3.35 -30.61 -5.85
CA VAL A 686 -4.70 -30.14 -6.19
C VAL A 686 -5.56 -31.27 -6.77
N ASP A 687 -5.05 -32.00 -7.76
CA ASP A 687 -5.78 -33.09 -8.43
C ASP A 687 -6.11 -34.23 -7.44
N ALA A 688 -5.14 -34.65 -6.62
CA ALA A 688 -5.34 -35.69 -5.61
C ALA A 688 -6.32 -35.24 -4.51
N ALA A 689 -6.13 -34.04 -3.96
CA ALA A 689 -6.97 -33.51 -2.89
C ALA A 689 -8.42 -33.32 -3.36
N HIS A 690 -8.63 -32.76 -4.56
CA HIS A 690 -9.97 -32.55 -5.10
C HIS A 690 -10.69 -33.87 -5.40
N SER A 691 -9.98 -34.89 -5.89
CA SER A 691 -10.52 -36.23 -6.14
C SER A 691 -10.96 -36.92 -4.83
N GLU A 692 -10.09 -36.96 -3.83
CA GLU A 692 -10.39 -37.57 -2.52
C GLU A 692 -11.49 -36.82 -1.78
N TYR A 693 -11.45 -35.49 -1.76
CA TYR A 693 -12.50 -34.65 -1.22
C TYR A 693 -13.86 -34.92 -1.88
N SER A 694 -13.92 -35.01 -3.21
CA SER A 694 -15.18 -35.28 -3.94
C SER A 694 -15.73 -36.68 -3.61
N ALA A 695 -14.84 -37.68 -3.49
CA ALA A 695 -15.21 -39.02 -3.06
C ALA A 695 -15.75 -39.05 -1.62
N LEU A 696 -15.18 -38.25 -0.70
CA LEU A 696 -15.64 -38.16 0.69
C LEU A 696 -16.93 -37.33 0.82
N LYS A 697 -17.09 -36.24 0.07
CA LYS A 697 -18.28 -35.37 0.08
C LYS A 697 -19.52 -36.09 -0.42
N SER A 698 -19.38 -37.04 -1.36
CA SER A 698 -20.48 -37.94 -1.76
C SER A 698 -20.88 -38.96 -0.68
N GLN A 699 -20.03 -39.22 0.31
CA GLN A 699 -20.33 -40.13 1.43
C GLN A 699 -20.89 -39.39 2.66
N SER A 700 -20.27 -38.27 3.04
CA SER A 700 -20.63 -37.49 4.23
C SER A 700 -19.93 -36.12 4.24
N ALA A 701 -20.69 -35.06 4.54
CA ALA A 701 -20.14 -33.72 4.76
C ALA A 701 -19.09 -33.69 5.89
N LEU A 702 -19.34 -34.41 7.00
CA LEU A 702 -18.40 -34.54 8.12
C LEU A 702 -17.05 -35.13 7.68
N LYS A 703 -17.06 -36.17 6.83
CA LYS A 703 -15.83 -36.76 6.29
C LYS A 703 -15.08 -35.78 5.39
N ALA A 704 -15.79 -35.05 4.55
CA ALA A 704 -15.21 -34.05 3.66
C ALA A 704 -14.57 -32.89 4.44
N GLN A 705 -15.25 -32.35 5.45
CA GLN A 705 -14.71 -31.29 6.31
C GLN A 705 -13.51 -31.76 7.14
N ALA A 706 -13.58 -32.95 7.74
CA ALA A 706 -12.45 -33.55 8.45
C ALA A 706 -11.23 -33.73 7.52
N TYR A 707 -11.47 -34.07 6.24
CA TYR A 707 -10.43 -34.16 5.22
C TYR A 707 -9.83 -32.80 4.84
N VAL A 708 -10.64 -31.76 4.63
CA VAL A 708 -10.15 -30.40 4.33
C VAL A 708 -9.21 -29.91 5.45
N LEU A 709 -9.59 -30.08 6.72
CA LEU A 709 -8.76 -29.73 7.86
C LEU A 709 -7.49 -30.59 7.94
N LEU A 710 -7.61 -31.91 7.77
CA LEU A 710 -6.46 -32.82 7.80
C LEU A 710 -5.46 -32.49 6.69
N ASN A 711 -5.95 -32.24 5.47
CA ASN A 711 -5.14 -31.85 4.32
C ASN A 711 -4.43 -30.51 4.60
N GLY A 712 -5.15 -29.50 5.11
CA GLY A 712 -4.56 -28.20 5.47
C GLY A 712 -3.54 -28.24 6.62
N LEU A 713 -3.60 -29.23 7.52
CA LEU A 713 -2.58 -29.46 8.56
C LEU A 713 -1.35 -30.25 8.07
N THR A 714 -1.51 -31.09 7.05
CA THR A 714 -0.48 -32.07 6.63
C THR A 714 0.23 -31.72 5.32
N THR A 715 -0.36 -30.88 4.46
CA THR A 715 0.28 -30.37 3.23
C THR A 715 1.40 -29.37 3.54
N GLY A 716 2.64 -29.85 3.60
CA GLY A 716 3.83 -29.03 3.82
C GLY A 716 4.68 -28.81 2.55
N VAL A 717 5.58 -27.83 2.60
CA VAL A 717 6.49 -27.50 1.50
C VAL A 717 7.49 -28.64 1.30
N GLN A 718 7.56 -29.17 0.07
CA GLN A 718 8.61 -30.08 -0.42
C GLN A 718 9.08 -31.11 0.62
N SER A 719 8.17 -32.00 1.04
CA SER A 719 8.42 -33.13 1.95
C SER A 719 8.68 -32.81 3.42
N ASN A 720 8.75 -31.54 3.83
CA ASN A 720 8.85 -31.18 5.26
C ASN A 720 7.46 -31.07 5.90
N SER A 721 7.27 -31.73 7.04
CA SER A 721 6.08 -31.53 7.88
C SER A 721 6.04 -30.11 8.42
N ARG A 722 4.89 -29.42 8.30
CA ARG A 722 4.68 -28.07 8.86
C ARG A 722 5.12 -27.99 10.32
N THR A 723 5.76 -26.89 10.69
CA THR A 723 6.10 -26.58 12.07
C THR A 723 4.84 -26.41 12.93
N PRO A 724 4.91 -26.62 14.25
CA PRO A 724 3.78 -26.39 15.15
C PRO A 724 3.15 -25.00 15.02
N LEU A 725 3.97 -23.96 14.79
CA LEU A 725 3.53 -22.58 14.63
C LEU A 725 2.75 -22.38 13.32
N GLU A 726 3.25 -22.89 12.19
CA GLU A 726 2.54 -22.84 10.90
C GLU A 726 1.23 -23.65 10.93
N LYS A 727 1.20 -24.75 11.70
CA LYS A 727 -0.05 -25.51 11.93
C LYS A 727 -1.05 -24.70 12.77
N GLU A 728 -0.58 -23.95 13.78
CA GLU A 728 -1.42 -23.08 14.61
C GLU A 728 -2.00 -21.90 13.81
N GLU A 729 -1.18 -21.20 13.03
CA GLU A 729 -1.61 -20.11 12.16
C GLU A 729 -2.59 -20.60 11.08
N HIS A 730 -2.30 -21.73 10.42
CA HIS A 730 -3.18 -22.26 9.37
C HIS A 730 -4.45 -22.90 9.94
N LEU A 731 -4.40 -23.53 11.12
CA LEU A 731 -5.62 -23.98 11.81
C LEU A 731 -6.50 -22.79 12.18
N THR A 732 -5.92 -21.72 12.71
CA THR A 732 -6.65 -20.48 13.05
C THR A 732 -7.28 -19.86 11.80
N PHE A 733 -6.55 -19.82 10.68
CA PHE A 733 -7.09 -19.41 9.38
C PHE A 733 -8.27 -20.31 8.96
N MET A 734 -8.11 -21.63 8.96
CA MET A 734 -9.17 -22.58 8.58
C MET A 734 -10.40 -22.48 9.49
N LYS A 735 -10.24 -22.33 10.81
CA LYS A 735 -11.35 -22.06 11.76
C LYS A 735 -12.10 -20.80 11.31
N SER A 736 -11.39 -19.68 11.14
CA SER A 736 -12.00 -18.41 10.73
C SER A 736 -12.66 -18.43 9.34
N TYR A 737 -12.23 -19.34 8.46
CA TYR A 737 -12.78 -19.49 7.12
C TYR A 737 -14.06 -20.35 7.07
N LEU A 738 -14.20 -21.28 8.01
CA LEU A 738 -15.32 -22.23 8.11
C LEU A 738 -16.33 -21.88 9.22
N ASP A 739 -16.12 -20.78 9.95
CA ASP A 739 -16.77 -20.43 11.22
C ASP A 739 -18.31 -20.43 11.21
N ALA A 740 -18.93 -20.24 10.02
CA ALA A 740 -20.39 -20.31 9.85
C ALA A 740 -20.93 -21.70 9.43
N ASN A 741 -20.08 -22.60 8.89
CA ASN A 741 -20.48 -23.81 8.17
C ASN A 741 -19.83 -25.12 8.69
N ILE A 742 -19.00 -25.06 9.74
CA ILE A 742 -18.35 -26.25 10.31
C ILE A 742 -19.36 -27.18 11.03
N CYS A 743 -19.34 -28.47 10.72
CA CYS A 743 -20.18 -29.47 11.37
C CYS A 743 -19.86 -29.57 12.87
N THR A 744 -20.89 -29.72 13.70
CA THR A 744 -20.80 -29.75 15.17
C THR A 744 -19.74 -30.72 15.69
N GLU A 745 -19.63 -31.90 15.10
CA GLU A 745 -18.69 -32.96 15.47
C GLU A 745 -17.24 -32.58 15.16
N VAL A 746 -17.01 -31.94 14.01
CA VAL A 746 -15.69 -31.45 13.59
C VAL A 746 -15.29 -30.25 14.45
N SER A 747 -16.24 -29.34 14.71
CA SER A 747 -16.09 -28.23 15.63
C SER A 747 -15.70 -28.72 17.02
N ASN A 748 -16.42 -29.69 17.60
CA ASN A 748 -16.11 -30.28 18.90
C ASN A 748 -14.69 -30.89 18.97
N VAL A 749 -14.24 -31.60 17.91
CA VAL A 749 -12.88 -32.14 17.85
C VAL A 749 -11.80 -31.04 17.79
N VAL A 750 -12.12 -29.90 17.17
CA VAL A 750 -11.21 -28.75 17.00
C VAL A 750 -11.24 -27.79 18.20
N LEU A 751 -12.36 -27.72 18.93
CA LEU A 751 -12.57 -26.93 20.16
C LEU A 751 -11.92 -27.56 21.40
N VAL A 752 -11.78 -28.89 21.45
CA VAL A 752 -11.07 -29.60 22.54
C VAL A 752 -9.60 -29.16 22.70
N TYR A 753 -9.05 -28.44 21.72
CA TYR A 753 -7.67 -27.93 21.73
C TYR A 753 -7.56 -26.40 21.89
N ASP A 754 -8.66 -25.66 22.08
CA ASP A 754 -8.57 -24.24 22.47
C ASP A 754 -8.32 -24.12 23.98
N GLY A 755 -7.17 -23.56 24.37
CA GLY A 755 -6.82 -23.28 25.77
C GLY A 755 -5.55 -23.95 26.32
N GLY A 756 -4.74 -24.63 25.50
CA GLY A 756 -3.47 -25.24 25.90
C GLY A 756 -2.57 -25.60 24.72
N PRO A 757 -1.34 -26.10 24.94
CA PRO A 757 -0.45 -26.53 23.87
C PRO A 757 -1.06 -27.69 23.09
N ILE A 758 -1.27 -27.50 21.78
CA ILE A 758 -1.99 -28.44 20.90
C ILE A 758 -1.14 -29.70 20.67
N ASP A 759 -1.71 -30.87 20.99
CA ASP A 759 -1.14 -32.16 20.58
C ASP A 759 -1.52 -32.45 19.11
N TRP A 760 -0.65 -32.00 18.22
CA TRP A 760 -0.82 -32.14 16.76
C TRP A 760 -0.97 -33.59 16.31
N ASN A 761 -0.28 -34.54 16.93
CA ASN A 761 -0.36 -35.96 16.56
C ASN A 761 -1.75 -36.50 16.88
N ARG A 762 -2.26 -36.20 18.08
CA ARG A 762 -3.58 -36.64 18.53
C ARG A 762 -4.71 -35.98 17.73
N LEU A 763 -4.58 -34.71 17.36
CA LEU A 763 -5.54 -34.01 16.48
C LEU A 763 -5.55 -34.65 15.07
N GLU A 764 -4.38 -34.90 14.47
CA GLU A 764 -4.29 -35.56 13.18
C GLU A 764 -4.84 -36.99 13.18
N GLU A 765 -4.56 -37.80 14.21
CA GLU A 765 -5.12 -39.15 14.35
C GLU A 765 -6.64 -39.12 14.50
N THR A 766 -7.18 -38.16 15.25
CA THR A 766 -8.62 -37.98 15.41
C THR A 766 -9.27 -37.62 14.06
N LEU A 767 -8.69 -36.67 13.31
CA LEU A 767 -9.17 -36.31 11.97
C LEU A 767 -9.06 -37.48 10.97
N LYS A 768 -7.93 -38.23 10.97
CA LYS A 768 -7.75 -39.45 10.16
C LYS A 768 -8.83 -40.49 10.45
N SER A 769 -9.20 -40.69 11.72
CA SER A 769 -10.26 -41.64 12.11
C SER A 769 -11.68 -41.16 11.77
N LEU A 770 -11.94 -39.85 11.78
CA LEU A 770 -13.20 -39.29 11.24
C LEU A 770 -13.31 -39.50 9.74
N VAL A 771 -12.24 -39.22 8.97
CA VAL A 771 -12.19 -39.45 7.51
C VAL A 771 -12.41 -40.92 7.18
N ALA A 772 -11.72 -41.83 7.88
CA ALA A 772 -11.91 -43.27 7.75
C ALA A 772 -13.32 -43.75 8.15
N GLY A 773 -14.07 -42.97 8.94
CA GLY A 773 -15.37 -43.36 9.50
C GLY A 773 -15.27 -44.43 10.58
N THR A 774 -14.10 -44.59 11.21
CA THR A 774 -13.86 -45.57 12.29
C THR A 774 -14.24 -45.02 13.67
N LEU A 775 -14.27 -43.69 13.83
CA LEU A 775 -14.87 -43.03 14.98
C LEU A 775 -16.41 -43.05 14.87
N THR A 776 -17.03 -44.00 15.57
CA THR A 776 -18.45 -43.86 15.95
C THR A 776 -18.53 -43.00 17.20
N ILE A 777 -19.00 -41.76 17.05
CA ILE A 777 -19.27 -40.87 18.19
C ILE A 777 -20.51 -41.41 18.94
N THR A 778 -20.25 -42.40 19.77
CA THR A 778 -21.22 -42.86 20.76
C THR A 778 -21.23 -41.81 21.86
N LEU A 779 -22.33 -41.05 21.95
CA LEU A 779 -22.60 -40.13 23.06
C LEU A 779 -22.76 -40.93 24.37
N ALA A 780 -21.64 -41.33 24.97
CA ALA A 780 -21.59 -41.92 26.30
C ALA A 780 -21.67 -40.78 27.32
N PRO A 781 -22.76 -40.69 28.12
CA PRO A 781 -22.97 -39.55 29.02
C PRO A 781 -22.05 -39.66 30.23
N SER A 782 -20.89 -39.01 30.18
CA SER A 782 -20.05 -38.72 31.33
C SER A 782 -20.00 -37.20 31.57
N GLN A 783 -20.76 -36.78 32.59
CA GLN A 783 -20.82 -35.41 33.14
C GLN A 783 -21.55 -34.33 32.33
N THR A 784 -22.61 -34.69 31.61
CA THR A 784 -23.76 -33.78 31.44
C THR A 784 -24.56 -33.67 32.75
N SER A 785 -24.03 -32.91 33.71
CA SER A 785 -24.81 -32.41 34.86
C SER A 785 -24.55 -30.92 35.17
N LYS A 786 -24.33 -30.17 34.09
CA LYS A 786 -24.93 -28.85 33.84
C LYS A 786 -25.41 -28.95 32.39
N VAL A 787 -26.70 -29.08 32.06
CA VAL A 787 -27.83 -28.18 32.39
C VAL A 787 -27.33 -26.76 32.50
N GLU A 788 -27.70 -25.95 31.50
CA GLU A 788 -27.54 -24.50 31.46
C GLU A 788 -27.37 -23.86 32.85
N SER A 789 -26.15 -23.47 33.15
CA SER A 789 -25.98 -22.03 33.24
C SER A 789 -25.36 -21.60 31.91
N GLU A 790 -26.20 -21.23 30.93
CA GLU A 790 -25.86 -20.01 30.19
C GLU A 790 -25.46 -19.01 31.27
N THR A 791 -24.22 -18.50 31.26
CA THR A 791 -23.81 -17.56 32.30
C THR A 791 -24.79 -16.40 32.32
N GLU A 792 -25.13 -15.88 33.50
CA GLU A 792 -26.15 -14.81 33.59
C GLU A 792 -25.78 -13.63 32.67
N GLY A 793 -24.47 -13.35 32.56
CA GLY A 793 -23.90 -12.43 31.57
C GLY A 793 -24.15 -12.80 30.10
N MET A 794 -24.03 -14.08 29.70
CA MET A 794 -24.34 -14.51 28.32
C MET A 794 -25.84 -14.43 28.01
N LYS A 795 -26.73 -14.85 28.93
CA LYS A 795 -28.19 -14.65 28.76
C LYS A 795 -28.51 -13.17 28.57
N THR A 796 -27.98 -12.35 29.48
CA THR A 796 -28.26 -10.92 29.57
C THR A 796 -27.71 -10.15 28.36
N PHE A 797 -26.48 -10.46 27.92
CA PHE A 797 -25.89 -9.89 26.72
C PHE A 797 -26.62 -10.30 25.43
N MET A 798 -26.96 -11.59 25.27
CA MET A 798 -27.72 -12.03 24.10
C MET A 798 -29.13 -11.43 24.06
N ASN A 799 -29.77 -11.22 25.22
CA ASN A 799 -31.03 -10.50 25.31
C ASN A 799 -30.89 -9.02 24.91
N LEU A 800 -29.83 -8.33 25.37
CA LEU A 800 -29.52 -6.96 24.94
C LEU A 800 -29.26 -6.89 23.42
N CYS A 801 -28.49 -7.83 22.86
CA CYS A 801 -28.27 -7.91 21.41
C CYS A 801 -29.57 -8.17 20.64
N LYS A 802 -30.52 -8.92 21.20
CA LYS A 802 -31.85 -9.12 20.60
C LYS A 802 -32.68 -7.83 20.64
N ILE A 803 -32.70 -7.12 21.76
CA ILE A 803 -33.40 -5.82 21.93
C ILE A 803 -32.88 -4.77 20.93
N LEU A 804 -31.57 -4.76 20.68
CA LEU A 804 -30.91 -3.81 19.78
C LEU A 804 -30.85 -4.25 18.31
N GLY A 805 -31.47 -5.38 17.93
CA GLY A 805 -31.37 -5.91 16.55
C GLY A 805 -29.94 -6.35 16.14
N LEU A 806 -29.05 -6.55 17.11
CA LEU A 806 -27.63 -6.86 16.93
C LEU A 806 -27.29 -8.36 16.90
N GLN A 807 -28.27 -9.24 17.15
CA GLN A 807 -28.04 -10.68 17.34
C GLN A 807 -27.31 -11.37 16.17
N GLU A 808 -27.64 -11.04 14.92
CA GLU A 808 -27.00 -11.62 13.73
C GLU A 808 -25.55 -11.14 13.53
N TYR A 809 -25.22 -9.96 14.08
CA TYR A 809 -23.89 -9.36 13.97
C TYR A 809 -22.90 -9.89 15.03
N TYR A 810 -23.35 -10.68 16.01
CA TYR A 810 -22.48 -11.27 17.02
C TYR A 810 -21.95 -12.67 16.58
N PRO A 811 -20.68 -13.02 16.89
CA PRO A 811 -19.57 -12.13 17.26
C PRO A 811 -18.92 -11.49 16.03
N LYS A 812 -18.56 -10.19 16.11
CA LYS A 812 -17.70 -9.48 15.13
C LYS A 812 -18.11 -9.55 13.64
N LYS A 813 -19.39 -9.77 13.28
CA LYS A 813 -19.90 -9.87 11.89
C LYS A 813 -20.38 -8.53 11.30
N MET A 814 -20.42 -7.45 12.09
CA MET A 814 -20.70 -6.11 11.56
C MET A 814 -19.45 -5.56 10.86
N HIS A 815 -19.47 -5.62 9.52
CA HIS A 815 -18.45 -5.08 8.61
C HIS A 815 -18.71 -3.62 8.18
N THR A 816 -17.68 -2.95 7.65
CA THR A 816 -17.73 -1.55 7.17
C THR A 816 -18.84 -1.26 6.16
N LYS A 817 -19.28 -2.24 5.36
CA LYS A 817 -20.42 -2.07 4.43
C LYS A 817 -21.70 -1.60 5.14
N HIS A 818 -21.92 -2.04 6.37
CA HIS A 818 -23.08 -1.62 7.17
C HIS A 818 -22.94 -0.15 7.62
N MET A 819 -21.72 0.34 7.84
CA MET A 819 -21.46 1.76 8.14
C MET A 819 -21.73 2.66 6.92
N CYS A 820 -21.61 2.16 5.69
CA CYS A 820 -21.96 2.92 4.49
C CYS A 820 -23.49 3.13 4.35
N VAL A 821 -24.31 2.18 4.79
CA VAL A 821 -25.77 2.33 4.82
C VAL A 821 -26.17 3.47 5.77
N VAL A 822 -25.57 3.49 6.97
CA VAL A 822 -25.75 4.54 8.00
C VAL A 822 -25.51 5.95 7.45
N LYS A 823 -24.50 6.13 6.57
CA LYS A 823 -24.21 7.43 5.90
C LYS A 823 -25.31 7.89 4.93
N SER A 824 -26.11 6.97 4.38
CA SER A 824 -27.03 7.24 3.26
C SER A 824 -28.47 7.59 3.68
N GLU A 825 -28.82 7.34 4.95
CA GLU A 825 -30.16 7.58 5.47
C GLU A 825 -30.27 8.97 6.13
N ILE A 826 -31.37 9.66 5.87
CA ILE A 826 -31.66 10.98 6.43
C ILE A 826 -31.92 10.83 7.94
N LEU A 827 -31.30 11.69 8.76
CA LEU A 827 -31.52 11.69 10.21
C LEU A 827 -33.01 11.87 10.55
N LYS A 828 -33.56 10.92 11.31
CA LYS A 828 -34.75 11.13 12.13
C LYS A 828 -34.36 11.96 13.35
N GLU A 829 -35.24 12.86 13.81
CA GLU A 829 -34.93 13.77 14.93
C GLU A 829 -34.63 13.03 16.25
N ALA A 830 -35.29 11.90 16.50
CA ALA A 830 -34.96 10.96 17.56
C ALA A 830 -35.49 9.54 17.24
N PRO A 831 -34.92 8.47 17.84
CA PRO A 831 -35.32 7.09 17.59
C PRO A 831 -36.65 6.72 18.29
N ILE A 832 -37.46 5.90 17.64
CA ILE A 832 -38.80 5.46 18.08
C ILE A 832 -38.76 4.03 18.65
N THR A 833 -37.76 3.23 18.27
CA THR A 833 -37.55 1.86 18.77
C THR A 833 -36.14 1.65 19.33
N GLU A 834 -35.94 0.59 20.11
CA GLU A 834 -34.63 0.22 20.66
C GLU A 834 -33.66 -0.27 19.57
N GLU A 835 -34.17 -0.87 18.49
CA GLU A 835 -33.39 -1.22 17.28
C GLU A 835 -32.86 0.05 16.56
N GLU A 836 -33.67 1.12 16.51
CA GLU A 836 -33.25 2.41 15.92
C GLU A 836 -32.16 3.12 16.74
N LEU A 837 -31.96 2.77 18.03
CA LEU A 837 -30.89 3.34 18.86
C LEU A 837 -29.50 3.07 18.25
N VAL A 838 -29.27 1.88 17.70
CA VAL A 838 -27.98 1.50 17.10
C VAL A 838 -27.66 2.38 15.91
N LEU A 839 -28.63 2.53 14.99
CA LEU A 839 -28.51 3.39 13.82
C LEU A 839 -28.30 4.84 14.22
N HIS A 840 -29.12 5.37 15.13
CA HIS A 840 -29.08 6.78 15.53
C HIS A 840 -27.79 7.12 16.32
N TYR A 841 -27.32 6.22 17.18
CA TYR A 841 -26.01 6.33 17.84
C TYR A 841 -24.87 6.39 16.82
N LEU A 842 -24.85 5.47 15.86
CA LEU A 842 -23.83 5.43 14.81
C LEU A 842 -23.87 6.67 13.91
N GLN A 843 -25.06 7.14 13.54
CA GLN A 843 -25.23 8.40 12.79
C GLN A 843 -24.63 9.58 13.56
N LYS A 844 -25.05 9.82 14.81
CA LYS A 844 -24.51 10.90 15.65
C LYS A 844 -22.99 10.80 15.82
N LEU A 845 -22.47 9.60 16.08
CA LEU A 845 -21.03 9.35 16.20
C LEU A 845 -20.27 9.63 14.88
N MET A 846 -20.86 9.35 13.72
CA MET A 846 -20.28 9.68 12.41
C MET A 846 -20.23 11.18 12.14
N MET A 847 -21.25 11.94 12.60
CA MET A 847 -21.34 13.41 12.55
C MET A 847 -20.45 14.13 13.57
N PHE A 848 -19.76 13.40 14.44
CA PHE A 848 -19.02 13.95 15.59
C PHE A 848 -19.90 14.71 16.59
N ASP A 849 -21.16 14.29 16.73
CA ASP A 849 -22.10 14.87 17.70
C ASP A 849 -21.73 14.43 19.13
N SER A 850 -21.52 15.41 20.02
CA SER A 850 -21.24 15.19 21.45
C SER A 850 -22.41 14.50 22.16
N GLU A 851 -23.63 14.63 21.65
CA GLU A 851 -24.82 13.98 22.20
C GLU A 851 -24.95 12.51 21.77
N ALA A 852 -23.99 11.95 21.01
CA ALA A 852 -23.99 10.54 20.63
C ALA A 852 -24.06 9.59 21.83
N ARG A 853 -23.47 9.95 22.98
CA ARG A 853 -23.52 9.14 24.22
C ARG A 853 -24.80 9.30 25.06
N TYR A 854 -25.75 10.13 24.62
CA TYR A 854 -26.97 10.44 25.39
C TYR A 854 -28.27 10.14 24.62
N VAL A 855 -28.19 9.22 23.65
CA VAL A 855 -29.35 8.77 22.85
C VAL A 855 -30.29 7.94 23.72
N SER A 856 -31.59 8.28 23.70
CA SER A 856 -32.70 7.58 24.35
C SER A 856 -33.89 7.47 23.39
N VAL A 857 -34.83 6.55 23.65
CA VAL A 857 -36.03 6.41 22.83
C VAL A 857 -37.03 7.54 23.12
N LEU A 858 -37.75 8.00 22.10
CA LEU A 858 -38.87 8.95 22.25
C LEU A 858 -39.95 8.36 23.18
N GLY A 859 -40.21 9.04 24.30
CA GLY A 859 -41.24 8.69 25.29
C GLY A 859 -40.73 8.42 26.71
N GLU A 860 -39.42 8.23 26.91
CA GLU A 860 -38.87 7.99 28.26
C GLU A 860 -38.75 9.26 29.12
N ASN A 861 -38.61 10.44 28.48
CA ASN A 861 -38.39 11.71 29.18
C ASN A 861 -39.69 12.35 29.72
N GLU A 862 -40.87 12.05 29.16
CA GLU A 862 -42.14 12.68 29.58
C GLU A 862 -42.65 12.18 30.95
N ASN A 863 -42.17 11.04 31.45
CA ASN A 863 -42.63 10.44 32.71
C ASN A 863 -41.79 10.82 33.94
N ASN A 864 -40.72 11.61 33.80
CA ASN A 864 -39.85 12.02 34.90
C ASN A 864 -39.82 13.55 35.16
N GLU A 865 -40.63 14.34 34.45
CA GLU A 865 -40.89 15.74 34.82
C GLU A 865 -42.12 15.86 35.74
N THR A 866 -42.04 15.33 36.95
CA THR A 866 -42.97 15.74 38.01
C THR A 866 -42.70 17.20 38.38
N MET A 867 -43.51 18.10 37.80
CA MET A 867 -43.56 19.51 38.13
C MET A 867 -43.61 19.73 39.66
N GLN A 868 -42.52 20.25 40.23
CA GLN A 868 -42.55 20.81 41.58
C GLN A 868 -43.25 22.17 41.55
N ASN A 869 -44.58 22.15 41.56
CA ASN A 869 -45.36 23.30 41.98
C ASN A 869 -45.36 23.36 43.51
N GLU A 870 -44.91 24.47 44.07
CA GLU A 870 -44.82 24.67 45.52
C GLU A 870 -46.21 24.59 46.18
N ASN A 871 -46.35 23.80 47.27
CA ASN A 871 -46.97 24.29 48.51
C ASN A 871 -46.89 23.34 49.72
N SER A 872 -46.70 23.96 50.90
CA SER A 872 -47.03 23.48 52.26
C SER A 872 -46.54 22.11 52.77
N ASN A 873 -45.34 22.10 53.35
CA ASN A 873 -45.08 21.96 54.81
C ASN A 873 -45.88 20.90 55.63
N TYR A 874 -45.17 19.99 56.32
CA TYR A 874 -45.22 19.67 57.78
C TYR A 874 -44.80 18.21 58.12
N GLU A 875 -43.82 18.12 59.02
CA GLU A 875 -43.30 17.02 59.85
C GLU A 875 -44.06 15.67 59.97
N LYS A 876 -43.32 14.54 59.87
CA LYS A 876 -43.03 13.55 60.95
C LYS A 876 -42.32 12.30 60.35
N ILE A 877 -41.18 11.80 60.85
CA ILE A 877 -40.80 11.25 62.18
C ILE A 877 -41.16 9.75 62.33
N PHE A 878 -40.08 8.93 62.24
CA PHE A 878 -39.80 7.63 62.91
C PHE A 878 -40.53 6.33 62.51
N ASN A 879 -39.68 5.28 62.43
CA ASN A 879 -39.84 3.80 62.56
C ASN A 879 -39.22 3.12 61.32
N HIS A 880 -38.10 2.38 61.35
CA HIS A 880 -37.51 1.42 62.30
C HIS A 880 -38.30 0.11 62.48
N ASP A 881 -37.53 -0.98 62.49
CA ASP A 881 -37.86 -2.41 62.61
C ASP A 881 -38.62 -3.13 61.48
N GLY A 882 -38.01 -4.24 61.02
CA GLY A 882 -38.70 -5.52 61.17
C GLY A 882 -38.88 -6.43 59.95
N ILE A 883 -37.91 -7.34 59.74
CA ILE A 883 -38.14 -8.79 59.46
C ILE A 883 -38.90 -9.21 58.17
N VAL A 884 -38.14 -9.88 57.29
CA VAL A 884 -38.47 -11.12 56.55
C VAL A 884 -39.90 -11.30 56.01
N SER A 885 -40.05 -11.34 54.68
CA SER A 885 -40.28 -12.60 53.94
C SER A 885 -40.38 -12.40 52.43
N SER A 886 -39.86 -13.36 51.67
CA SER A 886 -40.16 -13.57 50.25
C SER A 886 -41.63 -13.92 50.02
N GLN A 887 -42.32 -13.21 49.12
CA GLN A 887 -43.22 -13.84 48.14
C GLN A 887 -43.44 -12.89 46.95
N ASP A 888 -43.68 -13.47 45.79
CA ASP A 888 -43.70 -12.84 44.48
C ASP A 888 -44.86 -11.85 44.27
N TRP A 889 -44.62 -10.83 43.44
CA TRP A 889 -45.69 -10.24 42.62
C TRP A 889 -45.27 -10.21 41.15
N SER A 890 -46.19 -10.67 40.31
CA SER A 890 -45.99 -10.92 38.88
C SER A 890 -46.03 -9.65 38.02
N THR A 891 -45.18 -9.64 36.99
CA THR A 891 -45.42 -9.04 35.65
C THR A 891 -46.16 -7.69 35.60
N THR A 892 -45.40 -6.61 35.58
CA THR A 892 -45.65 -5.49 34.66
C THR A 892 -44.34 -5.17 33.95
N GLU A 893 -44.30 -5.33 32.64
CA GLU A 893 -43.13 -5.06 31.79
C GLU A 893 -42.88 -3.55 31.69
N THR A 894 -42.20 -2.96 32.67
CA THR A 894 -41.53 -1.68 32.48
C THR A 894 -40.37 -1.91 31.52
N ARG A 895 -40.48 -1.41 30.28
CA ARG A 895 -39.38 -1.46 29.29
C ARG A 895 -38.08 -0.96 29.93
N SER A 896 -37.03 -1.76 29.83
CA SER A 896 -35.77 -1.51 30.51
C SER A 896 -34.89 -0.59 29.67
N HIS A 897 -34.93 0.71 29.95
CA HIS A 897 -34.03 1.74 29.41
C HIS A 897 -32.60 1.20 29.20
N VAL A 898 -32.16 1.08 27.93
CA VAL A 898 -30.82 0.61 27.58
C VAL A 898 -29.77 1.62 28.05
N HIS A 899 -28.79 1.18 28.83
CA HIS A 899 -27.72 2.07 29.28
C HIS A 899 -26.83 2.49 28.08
N PRO A 900 -26.50 3.78 27.87
CA PRO A 900 -25.79 4.24 26.66
C PRO A 900 -24.41 3.60 26.47
N MET A 901 -23.72 3.28 27.56
CA MET A 901 -22.43 2.58 27.48
C MET A 901 -22.59 1.10 27.12
N ASP A 902 -23.72 0.47 27.44
CA ASP A 902 -23.99 -0.91 27.01
C ASP A 902 -24.34 -0.95 25.52
N LEU A 903 -25.04 0.07 25.00
CA LEU A 903 -25.21 0.27 23.57
C LEU A 903 -23.84 0.40 22.85
N GLN A 904 -22.94 1.25 23.36
CA GLN A 904 -21.58 1.39 22.83
C GLN A 904 -20.82 0.05 22.84
N MET A 905 -20.90 -0.71 23.95
CA MET A 905 -20.18 -1.98 24.08
C MET A 905 -20.82 -3.11 23.28
N ALA A 906 -22.14 -3.19 23.14
CA ALA A 906 -22.82 -4.16 22.30
C ALA A 906 -22.44 -3.99 20.82
N ILE A 907 -22.42 -2.74 20.33
CA ILE A 907 -21.93 -2.40 18.99
C ILE A 907 -20.44 -2.78 18.86
N PHE A 908 -19.60 -2.54 19.88
CA PHE A 908 -18.19 -2.97 19.87
C PHE A 908 -18.05 -4.50 19.77
N HIS A 909 -18.82 -5.28 20.52
CA HIS A 909 -18.78 -6.75 20.47
C HIS A 909 -19.28 -7.33 19.14
N CYS A 910 -20.19 -6.63 18.46
CA CYS A 910 -20.68 -7.01 17.12
C CYS A 910 -19.81 -6.50 15.96
N GLY A 911 -19.03 -5.44 16.17
CA GLY A 911 -18.12 -4.85 15.18
C GLY A 911 -16.90 -5.71 14.87
N ASP A 912 -16.55 -5.83 13.58
CA ASP A 912 -15.26 -6.38 13.16
C ASP A 912 -14.08 -5.42 13.49
N ASN A 913 -12.85 -5.85 13.23
CA ASN A 913 -11.66 -5.04 13.55
C ASN A 913 -11.59 -3.71 12.79
N PHE A 914 -12.22 -3.58 11.62
CA PHE A 914 -12.27 -2.34 10.84
C PHE A 914 -13.36 -1.40 11.37
N VAL A 915 -14.55 -1.92 11.67
CA VAL A 915 -15.64 -1.17 12.32
C VAL A 915 -15.23 -0.67 13.70
N ARG A 916 -14.53 -1.49 14.49
CA ARG A 916 -13.94 -1.07 15.77
C ARG A 916 -12.92 0.05 15.60
N GLN A 917 -12.01 -0.07 14.63
CA GLN A 917 -11.03 0.99 14.33
C GLN A 917 -11.69 2.30 13.87
N TYR A 918 -12.78 2.20 13.11
CA TYR A 918 -13.60 3.34 12.70
C TYR A 918 -14.30 4.00 13.90
N ILE A 919 -14.99 3.21 14.75
CA ILE A 919 -15.64 3.67 15.97
C ILE A 919 -14.64 4.37 16.90
N TYR A 920 -13.45 3.78 17.11
CA TYR A 920 -12.41 4.37 17.97
C TYR A 920 -11.91 5.71 17.45
N THR A 921 -11.78 5.82 16.13
CA THR A 921 -11.41 7.06 15.47
C THR A 921 -12.48 8.13 15.69
N LYS A 922 -13.77 7.79 15.51
CA LYS A 922 -14.90 8.71 15.77
C LYS A 922 -15.07 9.09 17.25
N LEU A 923 -14.95 8.14 18.18
CA LEU A 923 -14.96 8.41 19.63
C LEU A 923 -13.81 9.37 20.01
N SER A 924 -12.61 9.15 19.48
CA SER A 924 -11.44 10.01 19.71
C SER A 924 -11.66 11.45 19.20
N PHE A 925 -12.41 11.63 18.10
CA PHE A 925 -12.78 12.95 17.59
C PHE A 925 -13.87 13.62 18.44
N CYS A 926 -14.81 12.87 19.00
CA CYS A 926 -15.80 13.37 19.97
C CYS A 926 -15.21 13.70 21.37
N GLN A 927 -13.90 13.55 21.53
CA GLN A 927 -13.14 13.70 22.78
C GLN A 927 -13.55 12.67 23.86
N PHE A 928 -14.07 11.52 23.46
CA PHE A 928 -14.46 10.45 24.38
C PHE A 928 -13.32 9.51 24.74
N ALA A 929 -13.38 8.96 25.95
CA ALA A 929 -12.53 7.85 26.39
C ALA A 929 -12.80 6.58 25.57
N LEU A 930 -11.74 5.79 25.36
CA LEU A 930 -11.73 4.63 24.47
C LEU A 930 -11.53 3.35 25.27
N PRO A 931 -12.20 2.22 24.94
CA PRO A 931 -11.95 0.97 25.64
C PRO A 931 -10.50 0.47 25.41
N LEU A 932 -9.78 0.23 26.51
CA LEU A 932 -8.40 -0.26 26.55
C LEU A 932 -8.33 -1.74 26.92
N LEU A 933 -9.09 -2.15 27.94
CA LEU A 933 -9.28 -3.55 28.32
C LEU A 933 -10.78 -3.84 28.30
N VAL A 934 -11.19 -4.87 27.57
CA VAL A 934 -12.61 -5.21 27.38
C VAL A 934 -12.86 -6.67 27.75
N PRO A 935 -13.56 -6.96 28.85
CA PRO A 935 -14.04 -8.31 29.14
C PRO A 935 -15.02 -8.80 28.06
N ASN A 936 -14.92 -10.07 27.70
CA ASN A 936 -15.88 -10.75 26.84
C ASN A 936 -17.10 -11.18 27.69
N PRO A 937 -18.33 -10.74 27.38
CA PRO A 937 -19.52 -11.05 28.19
C PRO A 937 -19.89 -12.54 28.20
N CYS A 938 -19.42 -13.33 27.22
CA CYS A 938 -19.65 -14.77 27.16
C CYS A 938 -18.51 -15.58 27.79
N SER A 939 -17.24 -15.25 27.53
CA SER A 939 -16.08 -16.06 27.97
C SER A 939 -15.35 -15.52 29.22
N SER A 940 -15.62 -14.29 29.67
CA SER A 940 -14.86 -13.59 30.71
C SER A 940 -13.35 -13.39 30.43
N GLU A 941 -12.90 -13.64 29.20
CA GLU A 941 -11.56 -13.30 28.73
C GLU A 941 -11.44 -11.79 28.49
N ILE A 942 -10.24 -11.24 28.60
CA ILE A 942 -10.00 -9.79 28.48
C ILE A 942 -9.33 -9.51 27.14
N GLU A 943 -10.03 -8.83 26.24
CA GLU A 943 -9.51 -8.36 24.97
C GLU A 943 -8.76 -7.04 25.14
N PHE A 944 -7.59 -6.92 24.48
CA PHE A 944 -6.81 -5.69 24.38
C PHE A 944 -6.81 -5.21 22.90
N PRO A 945 -7.74 -4.32 22.48
CA PRO A 945 -8.00 -4.00 21.08
C PRO A 945 -6.98 -3.03 20.45
N LEU A 946 -5.68 -3.30 20.59
CA LEU A 946 -4.56 -2.49 20.08
C LEU A 946 -4.69 -2.10 18.59
N TRP A 947 -5.30 -2.94 17.77
CA TRP A 947 -5.54 -2.64 16.34
C TRP A 947 -6.39 -1.38 16.14
N ALA A 948 -7.40 -1.16 16.99
CA ALA A 948 -8.34 -0.05 16.83
C ALA A 948 -7.69 1.33 17.07
N PHE A 949 -6.61 1.39 17.85
CA PHE A 949 -5.88 2.63 18.14
C PHE A 949 -4.97 3.11 16.99
N ARG A 950 -4.65 2.27 16.00
CA ARG A 950 -3.61 2.56 14.98
C ARG A 950 -3.86 3.82 14.14
N GLN A 951 -5.12 4.19 13.88
CA GLN A 951 -5.45 5.37 13.08
C GLN A 951 -5.54 6.67 13.92
N ILE A 952 -5.50 6.57 15.25
CA ILE A 952 -5.73 7.70 16.14
C ILE A 952 -4.51 8.61 16.15
N LYS A 953 -4.65 9.79 15.56
CA LYS A 953 -3.67 10.87 15.61
C LYS A 953 -4.08 11.88 16.68
N LYS A 954 -3.12 12.34 17.49
CA LYS A 954 -3.31 13.44 18.43
C LYS A 954 -2.23 14.49 18.21
N SER A 955 -2.55 15.73 18.54
CA SER A 955 -1.59 16.84 18.59
C SER A 955 -1.68 17.55 19.93
N TRP A 956 -0.55 18.07 20.39
CA TRP A 956 -0.41 18.83 21.63
C TRP A 956 0.83 19.72 21.56
N LYS A 957 0.93 20.70 22.46
CA LYS A 957 2.14 21.52 22.60
C LYS A 957 2.81 21.24 23.93
N SER A 958 4.02 20.71 23.87
CA SER A 958 4.87 20.50 25.03
C SER A 958 5.63 21.78 25.41
N ARG A 959 5.74 22.06 26.72
CA ARG A 959 6.52 23.17 27.30
C ARG A 959 7.74 22.58 28.03
N ALA A 960 8.92 22.71 27.43
CA ALA A 960 10.15 22.26 28.07
C ALA A 960 10.45 23.11 29.32
N ALA A 961 10.88 22.49 30.42
CA ALA A 961 11.03 23.14 31.72
C ALA A 961 12.14 24.23 31.79
N SER A 962 12.91 24.42 30.72
CA SER A 962 14.08 25.30 30.66
C SER A 962 14.06 26.37 29.55
N THR A 963 13.02 26.41 28.70
CA THR A 963 12.96 27.31 27.54
C THR A 963 11.52 27.72 27.20
N GLU A 964 11.29 28.99 26.85
CA GLU A 964 9.96 29.51 26.45
C GLU A 964 9.46 28.99 25.08
N THR A 965 10.26 28.21 24.36
CA THR A 965 9.91 27.60 23.08
C THR A 965 8.88 26.47 23.24
N GLN A 966 7.67 26.70 22.73
CA GLN A 966 6.63 25.66 22.61
C GLN A 966 6.95 24.69 21.47
N GLN A 967 7.03 23.39 21.76
CA GLN A 967 7.18 22.35 20.74
C GLN A 967 5.83 21.70 20.43
N THR A 968 5.35 21.86 19.19
CA THR A 968 4.13 21.22 18.69
C THR A 968 4.42 19.78 18.27
N ASN A 969 3.80 18.82 18.95
CA ASN A 969 3.88 17.39 18.65
C ASN A 969 2.64 16.95 17.84
N LEU A 970 2.86 16.07 16.87
CA LEU A 970 1.82 15.45 16.05
C LEU A 970 2.29 14.05 15.62
N CYS A 971 1.64 13.02 16.13
CA CYS A 971 1.89 11.62 15.80
C CYS A 971 0.62 10.77 15.97
N THR A 972 0.69 9.52 15.52
CA THR A 972 -0.22 8.46 15.96
C THR A 972 0.00 8.17 17.44
N ILE A 973 -1.08 8.10 18.23
CA ILE A 973 -1.00 8.01 19.69
C ILE A 973 -0.33 6.72 20.19
N VAL A 974 -0.39 5.64 19.39
CA VAL A 974 0.32 4.38 19.62
C VAL A 974 1.84 4.49 19.56
N ASN A 975 2.37 5.58 19.00
CA ASN A 975 3.81 5.90 18.93
C ASN A 975 4.20 7.06 19.86
N ALA A 976 3.31 7.45 20.79
CA ALA A 976 3.55 8.56 21.70
C ALA A 976 3.98 8.04 23.09
N ASP A 977 5.23 8.31 23.46
CA ASP A 977 5.73 8.07 24.81
C ASP A 977 5.00 9.00 25.80
N THR A 978 3.95 8.49 26.45
CA THR A 978 3.09 9.26 27.34
C THR A 978 3.09 8.65 28.75
N PRO A 979 3.31 9.45 29.82
CA PRO A 979 3.15 8.97 31.18
C PRO A 979 1.70 8.57 31.43
N LEU A 980 1.51 7.46 32.14
CA LEU A 980 0.21 6.84 32.35
C LEU A 980 -0.24 6.94 33.82
N VAL A 981 -1.42 7.49 34.04
CA VAL A 981 -2.04 7.61 35.37
C VAL A 981 -3.30 6.73 35.41
N SER A 982 -3.29 5.66 36.21
CA SER A 982 -4.42 4.72 36.27
C SER A 982 -5.24 4.89 37.54
N PHE A 983 -6.55 5.01 37.35
CA PHE A 983 -7.53 5.22 38.41
C PHE A 983 -8.34 3.94 38.66
N ILE A 984 -8.19 3.38 39.85
CA ILE A 984 -8.98 2.24 40.36
C ILE A 984 -9.80 2.65 41.59
N ARG A 985 -10.81 1.86 41.96
CA ARG A 985 -11.68 2.08 43.12
C ARG A 985 -11.92 0.76 43.85
N PHE A 986 -11.98 0.80 45.18
CA PHE A 986 -12.57 -0.28 45.98
C PHE A 986 -14.04 0.03 46.30
N GLY A 987 -14.91 -0.96 46.16
CA GLY A 987 -16.29 -0.93 46.62
C GLY A 987 -17.15 0.23 46.11
N GLU A 988 -18.30 0.43 46.76
CA GLU A 988 -19.12 1.61 46.53
C GLU A 988 -18.52 2.85 47.20
N SER A 989 -18.44 3.95 46.44
CA SER A 989 -17.90 5.24 46.91
C SER A 989 -18.94 6.33 46.74
N PRO A 990 -19.08 7.28 47.70
CA PRO A 990 -19.89 8.47 47.53
C PRO A 990 -19.31 9.43 46.48
N ALA A 991 -17.99 9.47 46.32
CA ALA A 991 -17.31 10.25 45.28
C ALA A 991 -17.24 9.49 43.95
N SER A 992 -17.39 10.19 42.83
CA SER A 992 -17.43 9.63 41.47
C SER A 992 -16.05 9.69 40.79
N LYS A 993 -15.40 8.53 40.61
CA LYS A 993 -14.06 8.40 40.01
C LYS A 993 -13.95 9.03 38.62
N SER A 994 -14.90 8.72 37.73
CA SER A 994 -14.95 9.30 36.37
C SER A 994 -15.12 10.82 36.37
N GLN A 995 -15.90 11.38 37.31
CA GLN A 995 -16.11 12.83 37.41
C GLN A 995 -14.83 13.57 37.86
N MET A 996 -14.08 12.99 38.80
CA MET A 996 -12.77 13.51 39.21
C MET A 996 -11.77 13.46 38.05
N LEU A 997 -11.79 12.38 37.26
CA LEU A 997 -10.98 12.25 36.04
C LEU A 997 -11.31 13.33 35.01
N ASN A 998 -12.59 13.57 34.72
CA ASN A 998 -13.00 14.61 33.77
C ASN A 998 -12.58 16.01 34.25
N SER A 999 -12.66 16.27 35.55
CA SER A 999 -12.18 17.51 36.17
C SER A 999 -10.66 17.73 36.00
N LEU A 1000 -9.88 16.64 35.92
CA LEU A 1000 -8.43 16.70 35.61
C LEU A 1000 -8.13 16.88 34.12
N LEU A 1001 -9.04 16.46 33.23
CA LEU A 1001 -8.88 16.59 31.78
C LEU A 1001 -9.23 17.99 31.24
N GLY A 1002 -9.58 18.92 32.14
CA GLY A 1002 -9.85 20.33 31.84
C GLY A 1002 -11.31 20.64 31.57
N LYS A 1003 -11.63 21.93 31.39
CA LYS A 1003 -12.99 22.41 31.06
C LYS A 1003 -13.33 22.14 29.58
N GLN A 1004 -13.41 20.87 29.19
CA GLN A 1004 -13.94 20.48 27.88
C GLN A 1004 -15.46 20.63 27.89
N LYS A 1005 -16.08 20.81 26.71
CA LYS A 1005 -17.56 20.89 26.60
C LYS A 1005 -18.25 19.56 26.91
N ASN A 1006 -17.51 18.45 26.80
CA ASN A 1006 -18.03 17.09 26.87
C ASN A 1006 -17.38 16.32 28.03
N GLU A 1007 -18.15 15.45 28.69
CA GLU A 1007 -17.63 14.51 29.69
C GLU A 1007 -16.85 13.36 29.00
N VAL A 1008 -15.53 13.34 29.18
CA VAL A 1008 -14.63 12.40 28.46
C VAL A 1008 -14.87 10.94 28.88
N PHE A 1009 -14.85 10.68 30.19
CA PHE A 1009 -15.25 9.41 30.81
C PHE A 1009 -16.72 9.50 31.25
N PHE A 1010 -17.53 8.51 30.89
CA PHE A 1010 -18.92 8.47 31.33
C PHE A 1010 -19.01 8.27 32.86
N HIS A 1011 -19.91 9.00 33.52
CA HIS A 1011 -20.07 8.99 34.97
C HIS A 1011 -21.54 8.89 35.41
N ARG A 1012 -21.77 8.49 36.66
CA ARG A 1012 -23.09 8.24 37.27
C ARG A 1012 -24.07 9.43 37.35
N HIS A 1013 -23.69 10.59 36.81
CA HIS A 1013 -24.54 11.79 36.74
C HIS A 1013 -24.70 12.29 35.30
N CYS A 1014 -24.16 11.54 34.31
CA CYS A 1014 -24.47 11.73 32.90
C CYS A 1014 -25.94 11.37 32.62
N ARG A 1015 -26.52 12.02 31.61
CA ARG A 1015 -27.86 11.67 31.10
C ARG A 1015 -27.89 10.21 30.64
N GLY A 1016 -29.00 9.51 30.90
CA GLY A 1016 -29.15 8.08 30.60
C GLY A 1016 -28.32 7.13 31.47
N SER A 1017 -27.57 7.63 32.46
CA SER A 1017 -26.88 6.76 33.41
C SER A 1017 -27.88 6.08 34.34
N SER A 1018 -27.75 4.76 34.49
CA SER A 1018 -28.58 3.93 35.36
C SER A 1018 -27.68 3.00 36.19
N LYS A 1019 -28.24 2.39 37.24
CA LYS A 1019 -27.52 1.37 38.03
C LYS A 1019 -27.45 0.01 37.34
N ASN A 1020 -28.14 -0.18 36.21
CA ASN A 1020 -28.33 -1.47 35.56
C ASN A 1020 -27.38 -1.63 34.35
N GLY A 1021 -26.14 -1.11 34.45
CA GLY A 1021 -25.13 -1.26 33.40
C GLY A 1021 -24.61 -2.69 33.33
N LEU A 1022 -24.65 -3.29 32.14
CA LEU A 1022 -24.44 -4.73 31.91
C LEU A 1022 -23.03 -5.05 31.40
N LEU A 1023 -22.42 -4.17 30.62
CA LEU A 1023 -21.19 -4.48 29.84
C LEU A 1023 -19.97 -3.65 30.23
N MET A 1024 -20.12 -2.71 31.17
CA MET A 1024 -19.01 -1.85 31.60
C MET A 1024 -18.21 -2.40 32.77
N GLU A 1025 -18.68 -3.39 33.52
CA GLU A 1025 -17.92 -3.95 34.64
C GLU A 1025 -16.62 -4.61 34.15
N GLY A 1026 -15.50 -4.26 34.77
CA GLY A 1026 -14.17 -4.73 34.36
C GLY A 1026 -13.63 -4.13 33.07
N VAL A 1027 -14.38 -3.26 32.36
CA VAL A 1027 -13.86 -2.47 31.24
C VAL A 1027 -12.91 -1.41 31.78
N THR A 1028 -11.74 -1.28 31.17
CA THR A 1028 -10.86 -0.13 31.40
C THR A 1028 -10.93 0.79 30.20
N GLU A 1029 -11.29 2.06 30.41
CA GLU A 1029 -11.18 3.09 29.37
C GLU A 1029 -9.85 3.86 29.47
N ILE A 1030 -9.38 4.44 28.36
CA ILE A 1030 -8.22 5.35 28.29
C ILE A 1030 -8.59 6.67 27.58
N ALA A 1031 -8.02 7.78 28.06
CA ALA A 1031 -8.08 9.09 27.42
C ALA A 1031 -6.74 9.83 27.60
N TRP A 1032 -6.56 10.94 26.88
CA TRP A 1032 -5.34 11.75 26.95
C TRP A 1032 -5.65 13.21 27.23
N TYR A 1033 -4.90 13.81 28.16
CA TYR A 1033 -4.78 15.26 28.27
C TYR A 1033 -3.75 15.73 27.24
N CYS A 1034 -4.18 16.56 26.27
CA CYS A 1034 -3.32 17.13 25.25
C CYS A 1034 -3.22 18.66 25.47
N PRO A 1035 -2.11 19.19 26.02
CA PRO A 1035 -1.98 20.63 26.26
C PRO A 1035 -2.03 21.46 24.98
N GLY A 1036 -2.68 22.63 25.05
CA GLY A 1036 -2.79 23.58 23.93
C GLY A 1036 -1.62 24.56 23.80
N GLY A 1037 -0.76 24.60 24.81
CA GLY A 1037 0.28 25.63 25.00
C GLY A 1037 -0.29 26.94 25.55
N ARG A 1038 -1.38 26.87 26.32
CA ARG A 1038 -1.96 28.00 27.05
C ARG A 1038 -1.32 28.11 28.43
N ASP A 1039 -1.52 29.22 29.13
CA ASP A 1039 -1.04 29.38 30.51
C ASP A 1039 -2.01 28.80 31.56
N ASP A 1040 -3.22 28.41 31.14
CA ASP A 1040 -4.18 27.63 31.92
C ASP A 1040 -4.08 26.11 31.72
N ASP A 1041 -3.07 25.62 30.99
CA ASP A 1041 -2.80 24.18 30.84
C ASP A 1041 -2.33 23.56 32.17
N VAL A 1042 -2.97 22.46 32.59
CA VAL A 1042 -2.69 21.77 33.87
C VAL A 1042 -1.36 21.01 33.84
N PHE A 1043 -0.97 20.51 32.66
CA PHE A 1043 0.23 19.70 32.47
C PHE A 1043 1.06 20.22 31.30
N ASN A 1044 2.39 20.18 31.43
CA ASN A 1044 3.34 20.69 30.43
C ASN A 1044 3.50 19.79 29.20
N ASP A 1045 2.99 18.56 29.23
CA ASP A 1045 3.09 17.59 28.15
C ASP A 1045 1.85 16.66 28.14
N CYS A 1046 1.73 15.82 27.13
CA CYS A 1046 0.62 14.88 27.00
C CYS A 1046 0.64 13.81 28.10
N ILE A 1047 -0.49 13.56 28.75
CA ILE A 1047 -0.62 12.54 29.80
C ILE A 1047 -1.79 11.61 29.48
N ALA A 1048 -1.55 10.30 29.57
CA ALA A 1048 -2.57 9.29 29.42
C ALA A 1048 -3.24 8.96 30.77
N PHE A 1049 -4.55 8.85 30.79
CA PHE A 1049 -5.36 8.52 31.97
C PHE A 1049 -6.18 7.26 31.71
N THR A 1050 -6.19 6.31 32.65
CA THR A 1050 -7.06 5.12 32.56
C THR A 1050 -8.10 5.07 33.67
N ASN A 1051 -9.25 4.46 33.36
CA ASN A 1051 -10.40 4.36 34.24
C ASN A 1051 -10.94 2.92 34.25
N LEU A 1052 -10.60 2.12 35.27
CA LEU A 1052 -11.17 0.78 35.46
C LEU A 1052 -12.59 0.89 36.05
N HIS A 1053 -13.60 0.51 35.29
CA HIS A 1053 -14.99 0.42 35.74
C HIS A 1053 -15.21 -0.83 36.61
N GLY A 1054 -16.25 -0.79 37.47
CA GLY A 1054 -16.51 -1.83 38.48
C GLY A 1054 -15.78 -1.62 39.83
N ASP A 1055 -15.55 -2.73 40.55
CA ASP A 1055 -14.74 -2.80 41.77
C ASP A 1055 -13.39 -3.47 41.48
N ALA A 1056 -12.29 -2.82 41.83
CA ALA A 1056 -10.95 -3.35 41.61
C ALA A 1056 -10.68 -4.68 42.35
N ARG A 1057 -11.44 -4.98 43.42
CA ARG A 1057 -11.32 -6.25 44.17
C ARG A 1057 -11.74 -7.48 43.34
N GLU A 1058 -12.64 -7.28 42.38
CA GLU A 1058 -13.24 -8.32 41.54
C GLU A 1058 -12.46 -8.52 40.22
N HIS A 1059 -11.78 -7.47 39.75
CA HIS A 1059 -11.09 -7.43 38.45
C HIS A 1059 -9.57 -7.58 38.56
N LYS A 1060 -9.11 -8.64 39.27
CA LYS A 1060 -7.69 -8.85 39.65
C LYS A 1060 -6.72 -8.81 38.46
N LYS A 1061 -7.09 -9.37 37.30
CA LYS A 1061 -6.26 -9.37 36.08
C LYS A 1061 -6.05 -7.96 35.53
N GLN A 1062 -7.13 -7.17 35.42
CA GLN A 1062 -7.07 -5.78 34.97
C GLN A 1062 -6.26 -4.91 35.94
N VAL A 1063 -6.45 -5.10 37.26
CA VAL A 1063 -5.67 -4.40 38.27
C VAL A 1063 -4.18 -4.70 38.13
N GLN A 1064 -3.78 -5.98 38.07
CA GLN A 1064 -2.37 -6.36 37.92
C GLN A 1064 -1.75 -5.68 36.69
N PHE A 1065 -2.39 -5.79 35.52
CA PHE A 1065 -1.92 -5.15 34.29
C PHE A 1065 -1.74 -3.63 34.46
N LEU A 1066 -2.72 -2.95 35.05
CA LEU A 1066 -2.65 -1.51 35.28
C LEU A 1066 -1.52 -1.14 36.24
N LEU A 1067 -1.30 -1.89 37.32
CA LEU A 1067 -0.18 -1.66 38.23
C LEU A 1067 1.18 -1.84 37.53
N GLU A 1068 1.28 -2.77 36.58
CA GLU A 1068 2.47 -3.05 35.77
C GLU A 1068 2.76 -1.96 34.73
N ILE A 1069 1.74 -1.40 34.04
CA ILE A 1069 1.96 -0.38 32.99
C ILE A 1069 1.96 1.08 33.48
N SER A 1070 1.34 1.38 34.62
CA SER A 1070 1.17 2.78 35.06
C SER A 1070 2.47 3.47 35.49
N THR A 1071 2.60 4.76 35.20
CA THR A 1071 3.59 5.65 35.81
C THR A 1071 3.16 6.07 37.22
N VAL A 1072 1.86 6.36 37.41
CA VAL A 1072 1.26 6.73 38.70
C VAL A 1072 -0.01 5.92 38.92
N ASN A 1073 -0.17 5.34 40.11
CA ASN A 1073 -1.38 4.61 40.49
C ASN A 1073 -2.24 5.49 41.41
N VAL A 1074 -3.55 5.56 41.13
CA VAL A 1074 -4.53 6.30 41.93
C VAL A 1074 -5.63 5.36 42.40
N ILE A 1075 -5.86 5.31 43.71
CA ILE A 1075 -6.85 4.43 44.34
C ILE A 1075 -7.88 5.28 45.08
N LEU A 1076 -9.14 5.19 44.68
CA LEU A 1076 -10.28 5.73 45.43
C LEU A 1076 -10.82 4.69 46.41
N MET A 1077 -10.93 5.05 47.68
CA MET A 1077 -11.29 4.14 48.78
C MET A 1077 -12.04 4.86 49.92
N SER A 1078 -12.63 4.08 50.82
CA SER A 1078 -13.35 4.51 52.03
C SER A 1078 -12.92 3.65 53.23
N ASP A 1079 -13.18 4.10 54.47
CA ASP A 1079 -12.93 3.32 55.71
C ASP A 1079 -13.66 1.96 55.73
N CYS A 1080 -14.74 1.81 54.97
CA CYS A 1080 -15.47 0.55 54.84
C CYS A 1080 -14.78 -0.49 53.93
N ASP A 1081 -13.75 -0.14 53.16
CA ASP A 1081 -13.10 -1.05 52.19
C ASP A 1081 -12.06 -2.00 52.80
N ASN A 1082 -12.15 -2.30 54.10
CA ASN A 1082 -11.13 -3.01 54.88
C ASN A 1082 -11.12 -4.54 54.67
N ASN A 1083 -11.35 -5.01 53.44
CA ASN A 1083 -11.31 -6.43 53.07
C ASN A 1083 -9.88 -6.90 52.72
N ASP A 1084 -9.62 -8.20 52.79
CA ASP A 1084 -8.29 -8.78 52.59
C ASP A 1084 -7.78 -8.65 51.14
N GLU A 1085 -8.64 -8.71 50.12
CA GLU A 1085 -8.27 -8.37 48.74
C GLU A 1085 -7.82 -6.92 48.59
N ALA A 1086 -8.51 -5.98 49.23
CA ALA A 1086 -8.13 -4.56 49.19
C ALA A 1086 -6.78 -4.33 49.87
N LYS A 1087 -6.54 -5.00 51.01
CA LYS A 1087 -5.23 -4.99 51.69
C LYS A 1087 -4.13 -5.56 50.79
N SER A 1088 -4.37 -6.66 50.07
CA SER A 1088 -3.40 -7.22 49.12
C SER A 1088 -3.01 -6.20 48.05
N ILE A 1089 -3.99 -5.64 47.34
CA ILE A 1089 -3.76 -4.64 46.28
C ILE A 1089 -3.03 -3.41 46.84
N LEU A 1090 -3.39 -2.95 48.04
CA LEU A 1090 -2.70 -1.85 48.74
C LEU A 1090 -1.25 -2.19 49.09
N VAL A 1091 -0.97 -3.40 49.57
CA VAL A 1091 0.39 -3.86 49.89
C VAL A 1091 1.25 -3.92 48.63
N ASP A 1092 0.73 -4.47 47.53
CA ASP A 1092 1.43 -4.50 46.24
C ASP A 1092 1.74 -3.08 45.73
N CYS A 1093 0.75 -2.17 45.83
CA CYS A 1093 0.91 -0.77 45.48
C CYS A 1093 1.88 0.00 46.39
N LEU A 1094 1.99 -0.35 47.66
CA LEU A 1094 2.91 0.28 48.62
C LEU A 1094 4.34 -0.22 48.44
N ASN A 1095 4.52 -1.52 48.18
CA ASN A 1095 5.82 -2.15 47.91
C ASN A 1095 6.40 -1.75 46.54
N SER A 1096 5.55 -1.45 45.56
CA SER A 1096 5.97 -0.95 44.25
C SER A 1096 6.73 0.37 44.35
N PRO A 1097 7.84 0.58 43.60
CA PRO A 1097 8.58 1.85 43.60
C PRO A 1097 7.79 3.01 42.96
N LYS A 1098 6.70 2.71 42.24
CA LYS A 1098 5.88 3.69 41.53
C LYS A 1098 5.12 4.63 42.48
N PRO A 1099 4.95 5.93 42.14
CA PRO A 1099 4.09 6.83 42.89
C PRO A 1099 2.66 6.30 43.08
N LEU A 1100 2.12 6.51 44.28
CA LEU A 1100 0.78 6.08 44.68
C LEU A 1100 0.02 7.25 45.29
N LEU A 1101 -1.22 7.44 44.86
CA LEU A 1101 -2.16 8.42 45.41
C LEU A 1101 -3.41 7.71 45.95
N CYS A 1102 -3.60 7.73 47.26
CA CYS A 1102 -4.81 7.19 47.90
C CYS A 1102 -5.79 8.32 48.20
N LEU A 1103 -6.95 8.29 47.54
CA LEU A 1103 -8.05 9.24 47.68
C LEU A 1103 -9.11 8.64 48.62
N TRP A 1104 -9.39 9.32 49.73
CA TRP A 1104 -10.37 8.86 50.73
C TRP A 1104 -11.68 9.62 50.55
N ALA A 1105 -12.71 8.91 50.08
CA ALA A 1105 -14.00 9.47 49.69
C ALA A 1105 -14.85 9.99 50.89
N ASP A 1106 -14.52 9.53 52.09
CA ASP A 1106 -15.25 9.74 53.35
C ASP A 1106 -14.59 10.73 54.32
N LYS A 1107 -13.37 11.19 54.01
CA LYS A 1107 -12.56 12.11 54.83
C LYS A 1107 -12.36 13.45 54.15
N GLU A 1108 -12.58 14.54 54.89
CA GLU A 1108 -12.33 15.90 54.38
C GLU A 1108 -10.86 16.33 54.54
N ARG A 1109 -10.16 15.78 55.53
CA ARG A 1109 -8.73 16.00 55.80
C ARG A 1109 -8.10 14.71 56.32
N ILE A 1110 -6.86 14.47 55.93
CA ILE A 1110 -6.02 13.36 56.42
C ILE A 1110 -4.76 13.97 57.02
N LEU A 1111 -4.29 13.42 58.14
CA LEU A 1111 -3.00 13.79 58.71
C LEU A 1111 -1.89 13.31 57.76
N GLY A 1112 -1.12 14.26 57.20
CA GLY A 1112 -0.13 13.97 56.18
C GLY A 1112 1.06 13.17 56.72
N GLY A 1113 1.29 11.98 56.16
CA GLY A 1113 2.58 11.29 56.29
C GLY A 1113 3.59 11.86 55.30
N HIS A 1114 4.80 12.18 55.75
CA HIS A 1114 5.85 12.77 54.91
C HIS A 1114 6.55 11.75 53.98
N TYR A 1115 5.78 11.13 53.07
CA TYR A 1115 6.31 10.23 52.04
C TYR A 1115 6.31 10.93 50.68
N LYS A 1116 7.49 11.17 50.09
CA LYS A 1116 7.63 11.92 48.83
C LYS A 1116 6.87 11.32 47.62
N THR A 1117 6.58 10.02 47.64
CA THR A 1117 5.98 9.28 46.50
C THR A 1117 4.67 8.56 46.84
N LYS A 1118 4.22 8.59 48.10
CA LYS A 1118 3.01 7.87 48.55
C LYS A 1118 2.09 8.86 49.27
N VAL A 1119 1.14 9.45 48.56
CA VAL A 1119 0.32 10.57 49.01
C VAL A 1119 -1.08 10.11 49.41
N LYS A 1120 -1.64 10.69 50.48
CA LYS A 1120 -3.02 10.45 50.93
C LYS A 1120 -3.80 11.76 50.92
N ILE A 1121 -4.94 11.80 50.25
CA ILE A 1121 -5.81 13.00 50.16
C ILE A 1121 -7.22 12.63 50.59
N GLY A 1122 -7.84 13.46 51.44
CA GLY A 1122 -9.26 13.38 51.75
C GLY A 1122 -10.06 14.21 50.74
N VAL A 1123 -11.01 13.57 50.04
CA VAL A 1123 -11.77 14.16 48.92
C VAL A 1123 -13.26 14.31 49.21
N LYS A 1124 -13.72 14.01 50.43
CA LYS A 1124 -15.09 14.28 50.85
C LYS A 1124 -15.40 15.78 50.70
N ASN A 1125 -16.52 16.08 50.03
CA ASN A 1125 -16.97 17.44 49.71
C ASN A 1125 -15.96 18.26 48.87
N ARG A 1126 -15.09 17.57 48.10
CA ARG A 1126 -13.99 18.16 47.30
C ARG A 1126 -13.78 17.41 45.98
N ASN A 1127 -14.85 17.32 45.17
CA ASN A 1127 -14.74 16.86 43.79
C ASN A 1127 -13.88 17.83 42.96
#